data_AF-A0A7X7TE35-F1
#
_entry.id   AF-A0A7X7TE35-F1
#
_cell.length_a   1.000
_cell.length_b   1.000
_cell.length_c   1.000
_cell.angle_alpha   90.00
_cell.angle_beta   90.00
_cell.angle_gamma   90.00
#
_symmetry.space_group_name_H-M   'P 1'
#
loop_
_entity.id
_entity.type
_entity.pdbx_description
1 polymer ?
#
loop_
_entity_poly.entity_id
_entity_poly.type
_entity_poly.pdbx_seq_one_letter_code
_entity_poly.pdbx_strand_id
1 'polypeptide(L)'
;MRACLFRITIVYLLLFLGAVHAERSLRFSAGTEAEARAWQKAAREKLFALMMGGQRPETVPPDVKILRRIEDTAHGCVLEEITLQTLADRRVHAWLARPVHPKGKVGAVLGIHGHGGSGEQIVRGLGLYWYGRTMIEMGYVVIAPDVGQHELQHADWSLMGERVWDALCCLDYAASLPEVEPDRLAVAGLSLGGETTMYIAAMDERIKIACSSGWLTTVPNMKNGHCGCFNFAGLEETFDFADIFACVAPRTLVCELGEQERAPGGFPVAIGQAAFEEIQAAYRVFNAESNLTLTVHPGPHVFNGRDFFPKLRAVLGQIHRPIPDDAAAVAWARFSDGPESLDGTPYHWLGRTELRVTFDVRPRPGDALELGWGAKGDTREAIVVVNGRSQTVRDGGHWGFRWIRVPIPEGIDGDNYTIDLRRGQGQQAFFSEIRLTAIGGDDKRPEFGKSNHKAQVVLFSADSANSGEAFPQMRTIWDRQTPILDLPADDPTAGFYHQAEQNSRMANEALYRCRRFVDGWLARADPDTGLIPRNLRESDFWNGRDSAADNYPFMVLTAAITDRKLLEERLLEMLRTETRLTCRIDRLPDDYSFSKKGWRRDAPDLDAMIFDGAEYVKDGLLPITEWMGESPWSQRMIGIVDDIWKNALIDTPFGKIPTTNFEVCGDLLQANSRLFWFTGDRKYLDWAIRLGDYFLLGNHHPTRDLEPLRLIDHGCEVINGLTELYVAVSFVLPEKKKAYEQPMHEMFDCILAKARNDDGLLFSWFNPKTGEHSADLCDTWGYDYDGFYTLWLIDKTQAYRDAVRKALGNLKGKYIGACWGDKSADGFADSIEGAINLYNREPVESAVDWIDSQIRMMWAIQKADGIIEGWHGDGNFARTSLMLALWKTQGLTIRPWRVDVRFGAVRQGDTLHVVIVADQPWEGRLVFDRPRHKPIMKLPMDYTRINQFPEWFTINETGQYEVKTKLNRQQIATGADLAAGIPIRLSDKEVIPLQVRPIPLP
;
A
#
# COMPACT_ATOMS: atom_id res chain seq x y z
N MET A 1 38.20 -10.67 38.70
CA MET A 1 37.33 -9.64 38.08
C MET A 1 35.94 -9.60 38.71
N ARG A 2 35.83 -9.31 40.02
CA ARG A 2 34.53 -9.09 40.70
C ARG A 2 34.56 -7.93 41.72
N ALA A 3 35.55 -7.04 41.63
CA ALA A 3 35.71 -5.90 42.54
C ALA A 3 35.79 -4.52 41.85
N CYS A 4 35.74 -4.46 40.51
CA CYS A 4 35.73 -3.18 39.76
C CYS A 4 34.32 -2.71 39.34
N LEU A 5 33.28 -3.55 39.42
CA LEU A 5 31.92 -3.14 39.03
C LEU A 5 31.10 -2.46 40.15
N PHE A 6 31.56 -2.47 41.40
CA PHE A 6 30.78 -1.94 42.54
C PHE A 6 31.03 -0.44 42.83
N ARG A 7 32.03 0.19 42.20
CA ARG A 7 32.34 1.63 42.40
C ARG A 7 31.79 2.55 41.31
N ILE A 8 31.34 2.01 40.18
CA ILE A 8 30.75 2.81 39.09
C ILE A 8 29.23 2.98 39.26
N THR A 9 28.56 2.05 39.96
CA THR A 9 27.11 2.14 40.24
C THR A 9 26.76 3.18 41.31
N ILE A 10 27.67 3.50 42.25
CA ILE A 10 27.40 4.46 43.34
C ILE A 10 27.65 5.92 42.92
N VAL A 11 28.53 6.17 41.93
CA VAL A 11 28.73 7.52 41.38
C VAL A 11 27.60 7.92 40.41
N TYR A 12 27.01 6.96 39.69
CA TYR A 12 25.79 7.20 38.90
C TYR A 12 24.53 7.35 39.76
N LEU A 13 24.44 6.70 40.92
CA LEU A 13 23.30 6.86 41.84
C LEU A 13 23.32 8.21 42.59
N LEU A 14 24.50 8.82 42.78
CA LEU A 14 24.65 10.12 43.45
C LEU A 14 24.60 11.32 42.50
N LEU A 15 24.73 11.11 41.18
CA LEU A 15 24.49 12.15 40.17
C LEU A 15 23.01 12.30 39.78
N PHE A 16 22.14 11.37 40.20
CA PHE A 16 20.67 11.43 40.01
C PHE A 16 19.89 11.93 41.23
N LEU A 17 20.57 12.24 42.34
CA LEU A 17 19.96 12.77 43.58
C LEU A 17 20.42 14.20 43.91
N GLY A 18 20.82 14.96 42.89
CA GLY A 18 21.39 16.30 43.00
C GLY A 18 20.56 17.38 42.32
N ALA A 19 19.24 17.41 42.55
CA ALA A 19 18.45 18.63 42.40
C ALA A 19 17.50 18.70 43.60
N VAL A 20 17.96 19.39 44.65
CA VAL A 20 17.10 19.90 45.72
C VAL A 20 16.05 20.74 45.00
N HIS A 21 14.84 20.20 44.81
CA HIS A 21 13.72 20.99 44.34
C HIS A 21 13.48 22.05 45.41
N ALA A 22 13.64 23.32 45.07
CA ALA A 22 13.18 24.39 45.95
C ALA A 22 11.69 24.13 46.24
N GLU A 23 11.32 24.10 47.52
CA GLU A 23 9.97 23.78 47.94
C GLU A 23 9.04 24.94 47.54
N ARG A 24 8.18 24.72 46.53
CA ARG A 24 7.23 25.73 46.05
C ARG A 24 6.15 25.99 47.11
N SER A 25 5.95 27.26 47.47
CA SER A 25 5.19 27.63 48.68
C SER A 25 3.69 27.32 48.66
N LEU A 26 3.07 27.15 47.48
CA LEU A 26 1.67 26.77 47.33
C LEU A 26 1.50 25.44 46.58
N ARG A 27 2.38 24.46 46.82
CA ARG A 27 2.17 23.08 46.36
C ARG A 27 0.83 22.51 46.85
N PHE A 28 0.05 21.90 45.97
CA PHE A 28 -1.18 21.22 46.38
C PHE A 28 -0.90 20.08 47.37
N SER A 29 -1.57 20.10 48.52
CA SER A 29 -1.33 19.14 49.62
C SER A 29 -2.57 18.84 50.48
N ALA A 30 -3.78 19.22 50.02
CA ALA A 30 -5.00 19.01 50.78
C ALA A 30 -5.40 17.53 50.86
N GLY A 31 -5.89 17.09 52.03
CA GLY A 31 -6.42 15.74 52.25
C GLY A 31 -7.95 15.66 52.23
N THR A 32 -8.64 16.81 52.37
CA THR A 32 -10.11 16.90 52.40
C THR A 32 -10.64 17.97 51.45
N GLU A 33 -11.92 17.86 51.07
CA GLU A 33 -12.57 18.84 50.19
C GLU A 33 -12.52 20.28 50.75
N ALA A 34 -12.69 20.44 52.06
CA ALA A 34 -12.65 21.75 52.71
C ALA A 34 -11.25 22.38 52.63
N GLU A 35 -10.20 21.60 52.89
CA GLU A 35 -8.81 22.03 52.74
C GLU A 35 -8.49 22.37 51.29
N ALA A 36 -8.97 21.56 50.35
CA ALA A 36 -8.75 21.80 48.92
C ALA A 36 -9.39 23.13 48.48
N ARG A 37 -10.64 23.40 48.89
CA ARG A 37 -11.32 24.67 48.58
C ARG A 37 -10.61 25.88 49.21
N ALA A 38 -10.14 25.75 50.45
CA ALA A 38 -9.38 26.81 51.12
C ALA A 38 -8.05 27.09 50.40
N TRP A 39 -7.34 26.03 50.00
CA TRP A 39 -6.11 26.13 49.22
C TRP A 39 -6.38 26.75 47.83
N GLN A 40 -7.43 26.34 47.12
CA GLN A 40 -7.79 26.89 45.80
C GLN A 40 -8.06 28.40 45.88
N LYS A 41 -8.74 28.85 46.95
CA LYS A 41 -8.96 30.27 47.20
C LYS A 41 -7.63 31.02 47.38
N ALA A 42 -6.76 30.52 48.26
CA ALA A 42 -5.45 31.12 48.50
C ALA A 42 -4.56 31.12 47.24
N ALA A 43 -4.61 30.05 46.45
CA ALA A 43 -3.88 29.91 45.20
C ALA A 43 -4.36 30.94 44.16
N ARG A 44 -5.68 31.14 43.99
CA ARG A 44 -6.22 32.16 43.08
C ARG A 44 -5.90 33.59 43.53
N GLU A 45 -6.01 33.88 44.82
CA GLU A 45 -5.62 35.20 45.37
C GLU A 45 -4.14 35.49 45.12
N LYS A 46 -3.28 34.48 45.31
CA LYS A 46 -1.84 34.62 45.06
C LYS A 46 -1.53 34.72 43.57
N LEU A 47 -2.16 33.91 42.70
CA LEU A 47 -2.03 34.02 41.24
C LEU A 47 -2.45 35.40 40.76
N PHE A 48 -3.57 35.93 41.27
CA PHE A 48 -4.02 37.29 40.98
C PHE A 48 -2.97 38.33 41.39
N ALA A 49 -2.40 38.18 42.59
CA ALA A 49 -1.37 39.08 43.09
C ALA A 49 -0.09 39.07 42.23
N LEU A 50 0.35 37.89 41.78
CA LEU A 50 1.55 37.75 40.96
C LEU A 50 1.35 38.21 39.51
N MET A 51 0.17 38.00 38.93
CA MET A 51 -0.11 38.35 37.54
C MET A 51 -0.60 39.80 37.36
N MET A 52 -1.34 40.35 38.32
CA MET A 52 -2.10 41.60 38.18
C MET A 52 -1.92 42.56 39.36
N GLY A 53 -0.82 42.44 40.12
CA GLY A 53 -0.45 43.39 41.18
C GLY A 53 -1.33 43.37 42.44
N GLY A 54 -2.29 42.45 42.55
CA GLY A 54 -3.07 42.20 43.78
C GLY A 54 -4.26 43.13 44.00
N GLN A 55 -4.43 44.18 43.18
CA GLN A 55 -5.60 45.04 43.19
C GLN A 55 -6.47 44.74 41.97
N ARG A 56 -7.74 44.37 42.21
CA ARG A 56 -8.67 44.12 41.12
C ARG A 56 -8.97 45.44 40.40
N PRO A 57 -8.80 45.52 39.06
CA PRO A 57 -9.16 46.72 38.32
C PRO A 57 -10.63 47.10 38.48
N GLU A 58 -10.90 48.39 38.35
CA GLU A 58 -12.27 48.88 38.24
C GLU A 58 -12.95 48.29 37.01
N THR A 59 -14.20 47.87 37.18
CA THR A 59 -15.00 47.35 36.06
C THR A 59 -15.40 48.50 35.14
N VAL A 60 -15.01 48.43 33.88
CA VAL A 60 -15.39 49.40 32.83
C VAL A 60 -16.49 48.82 31.94
N PRO A 61 -17.41 49.64 31.40
CA PRO A 61 -18.33 49.20 30.36
C PRO A 61 -17.55 48.69 29.14
N PRO A 62 -17.97 47.59 28.50
CA PRO A 62 -17.20 46.96 27.43
C PRO A 62 -17.05 47.82 26.15
N ASP A 63 -17.86 48.86 25.95
CA ASP A 63 -17.82 49.77 24.76
C ASP A 63 -17.43 49.05 23.45
N VAL A 64 -18.21 48.03 23.07
CA VAL A 64 -17.84 47.16 21.94
C VAL A 64 -18.02 47.88 20.61
N LYS A 65 -16.98 47.86 19.78
CA LYS A 65 -17.01 48.40 18.41
C LYS A 65 -16.82 47.28 17.41
N ILE A 66 -17.79 47.09 16.52
CA ILE A 66 -17.70 46.14 15.40
C ILE A 66 -16.93 46.82 14.26
N LEU A 67 -15.79 46.26 13.90
CA LEU A 67 -14.94 46.73 12.80
C LEU A 67 -15.36 46.14 11.46
N ARG A 68 -15.71 44.85 11.47
CA ARG A 68 -16.13 44.11 10.27
C ARG A 68 -17.16 43.05 10.66
N ARG A 69 -18.14 42.82 9.77
CA ARG A 69 -19.17 41.78 9.91
C ARG A 69 -19.25 40.97 8.62
N ILE A 70 -19.25 39.65 8.75
CA ILE A 70 -19.21 38.70 7.63
C ILE A 70 -20.32 37.67 7.84
N GLU A 71 -21.23 37.57 6.89
CA GLU A 71 -22.22 36.49 6.85
C GLU A 71 -21.59 35.25 6.22
N ASP A 72 -21.42 34.19 7.02
CA ASP A 72 -20.85 32.92 6.58
C ASP A 72 -21.99 31.89 6.49
N THR A 73 -22.75 32.01 5.41
CA THR A 73 -23.95 31.18 5.15
C THR A 73 -23.61 29.70 4.99
N ALA A 74 -22.42 29.37 4.48
CA ALA A 74 -21.94 28.01 4.33
C ALA A 74 -21.82 27.28 5.68
N HIS A 75 -21.48 28.02 6.75
CA HIS A 75 -21.32 27.48 8.11
C HIS A 75 -22.43 27.92 9.07
N GLY A 76 -23.47 28.60 8.56
CA GLY A 76 -24.62 29.04 9.35
C GLY A 76 -24.26 29.99 10.51
N CYS A 77 -23.25 30.86 10.33
CA CYS A 77 -22.79 31.78 11.36
C CYS A 77 -22.52 33.20 10.85
N VAL A 78 -22.43 34.16 11.77
CA VAL A 78 -21.95 35.52 11.52
C VAL A 78 -20.62 35.68 12.25
N LEU A 79 -19.60 36.15 11.53
CA LEU A 79 -18.31 36.51 12.11
C LEU A 79 -18.23 38.03 12.26
N GLU A 80 -17.85 38.48 13.45
CA GLU A 80 -17.69 39.89 13.82
C GLU A 80 -16.26 40.12 14.32
N GLU A 81 -15.53 40.99 13.65
CA GLU A 81 -14.26 41.53 14.12
C GLU A 81 -14.56 42.72 15.04
N ILE A 82 -14.11 42.68 16.28
CA ILE A 82 -14.51 43.63 17.32
C ILE A 82 -13.31 44.19 18.09
N THR A 83 -13.51 45.37 18.69
CA THR A 83 -12.69 45.83 19.82
C THR A 83 -13.55 46.05 21.05
N LEU A 84 -13.00 45.74 22.22
CA LEU A 84 -13.67 45.72 23.53
C LEU A 84 -12.80 46.49 24.53
N GLN A 85 -13.40 47.38 25.33
CA GLN A 85 -12.73 48.03 26.46
C GLN A 85 -12.57 47.04 27.63
N THR A 86 -11.34 46.86 28.12
CA THR A 86 -11.01 45.92 29.21
C THR A 86 -10.50 46.62 30.47
N LEU A 87 -9.90 47.80 30.32
CA LEU A 87 -9.53 48.75 31.39
C LEU A 87 -9.84 50.18 30.93
N ALA A 88 -9.74 51.19 31.79
CA ALA A 88 -10.06 52.58 31.42
C ALA A 88 -9.22 53.11 30.24
N ASP A 89 -7.99 52.62 30.10
CA ASP A 89 -6.99 53.00 29.11
C ASP A 89 -6.68 51.90 28.09
N ARG A 90 -7.30 50.72 28.22
CA ARG A 90 -6.99 49.53 27.40
C ARG A 90 -8.20 48.98 26.62
N ARG A 91 -7.95 48.64 25.35
CA ARG A 91 -8.89 47.91 24.49
C ARG A 91 -8.23 46.66 23.90
N VAL A 92 -8.94 45.54 23.93
CA VAL A 92 -8.55 44.30 23.26
C VAL A 92 -9.21 44.21 21.87
N HIS A 93 -8.48 43.63 20.92
CA HIS A 93 -9.02 43.20 19.63
C HIS A 93 -9.41 41.72 19.68
N ALA A 94 -10.60 41.38 19.19
CA ALA A 94 -11.11 40.02 19.24
C ALA A 94 -12.01 39.70 18.04
N TRP A 95 -12.21 38.42 17.80
CA TRP A 95 -13.18 37.90 16.86
C TRP A 95 -14.30 37.17 17.57
N LEU A 96 -15.52 37.40 17.11
CA LEU A 96 -16.74 36.80 17.65
C LEU A 96 -17.48 36.08 16.54
N ALA A 97 -17.80 34.81 16.76
CA ALA A 97 -18.63 34.01 15.88
C ALA A 97 -19.95 33.69 16.57
N ARG A 98 -21.07 33.96 15.87
CA ARG A 98 -22.43 33.80 16.39
C ARG A 98 -23.24 32.90 15.46
N PRO A 99 -23.92 31.85 15.96
CA PRO A 99 -24.83 31.06 15.15
C PRO A 99 -25.98 31.90 14.57
N VAL A 100 -26.36 31.63 13.31
CA VAL A 100 -27.52 32.26 12.67
C VAL A 100 -28.79 31.56 13.15
N HIS A 101 -29.72 32.30 13.76
CA HIS A 101 -31.02 31.80 14.28
C HIS A 101 -30.92 30.62 15.27
N PRO A 102 -30.24 30.75 16.42
CA PRO A 102 -30.14 29.67 17.38
C PRO A 102 -31.53 29.27 17.92
N LYS A 103 -31.81 27.96 17.97
CA LYS A 103 -33.04 27.41 18.58
C LYS A 103 -32.92 27.41 20.11
N GLY A 104 -32.95 28.60 20.71
CA GLY A 104 -32.77 28.82 22.15
C GLY A 104 -31.37 29.33 22.53
N LYS A 105 -31.12 29.49 23.83
CA LYS A 105 -29.82 29.96 24.34
C LYS A 105 -28.72 28.90 24.22
N VAL A 106 -27.53 29.30 23.79
CA VAL A 106 -26.35 28.47 23.52
C VAL A 106 -25.24 28.65 24.55
N GLY A 107 -24.30 27.71 24.61
CA GLY A 107 -23.05 27.89 25.36
C GLY A 107 -22.09 28.81 24.62
N ALA A 108 -21.14 29.40 25.36
CA ALA A 108 -20.06 30.21 24.79
C ALA A 108 -18.70 29.58 25.09
N VAL A 109 -17.80 29.60 24.10
CA VAL A 109 -16.44 29.10 24.23
C VAL A 109 -15.44 30.21 23.92
N LEU A 110 -14.50 30.38 24.83
CA LEU A 110 -13.33 31.23 24.62
C LEU A 110 -12.24 30.41 23.91
N GLY A 111 -11.93 30.77 22.67
CA GLY A 111 -10.90 30.10 21.86
C GLY A 111 -9.60 30.89 21.87
N ILE A 112 -8.49 30.28 22.31
CA ILE A 112 -7.20 30.97 22.46
C ILE A 112 -6.13 30.37 21.55
N HIS A 113 -5.57 31.20 20.69
CA HIS A 113 -4.51 30.81 19.75
C HIS A 113 -3.11 30.76 20.40
N GLY A 114 -2.16 30.17 19.70
CA GLY A 114 -0.75 30.06 20.10
C GLY A 114 0.11 31.24 19.63
N HIS A 115 1.43 31.14 19.81
CA HIS A 115 2.38 32.14 19.29
C HIS A 115 2.23 32.31 17.78
N GLY A 116 2.15 33.56 17.31
CA GLY A 116 1.99 33.90 15.89
C GLY A 116 0.59 33.63 15.31
N GLY A 117 -0.36 33.17 16.12
CA GLY A 117 -1.77 33.03 15.71
C GLY A 117 -2.59 34.32 15.80
N SER A 118 -3.86 34.24 15.40
CA SER A 118 -4.86 35.30 15.65
C SER A 118 -6.26 34.72 15.93
N GLY A 119 -7.11 35.54 16.54
CA GLY A 119 -8.53 35.27 16.74
C GLY A 119 -9.28 35.04 15.43
N GLU A 120 -8.87 35.70 14.33
CA GLU A 120 -9.44 35.43 13.00
C GLU A 120 -9.20 33.97 12.59
N GLN A 121 -7.98 33.46 12.81
CA GLN A 121 -7.66 32.08 12.45
C GLN A 121 -8.47 31.07 13.27
N ILE A 122 -8.77 31.38 14.55
CA ILE A 122 -9.65 30.55 15.40
C ILE A 122 -11.06 30.50 14.81
N VAL A 123 -11.71 31.65 14.62
CA VAL A 123 -13.11 31.66 14.18
C VAL A 123 -13.28 31.17 12.74
N ARG A 124 -12.23 31.30 11.90
CA ARG A 124 -12.23 30.74 10.55
C ARG A 124 -11.83 29.26 10.50
N GLY A 125 -11.13 28.76 11.53
CA GLY A 125 -10.62 27.39 11.59
C GLY A 125 -9.39 27.14 10.72
N LEU A 126 -8.47 28.09 10.63
CA LEU A 126 -7.31 28.01 9.74
C LEU A 126 -6.14 27.28 10.40
N GLY A 127 -5.59 26.27 9.71
CA GLY A 127 -4.40 25.54 10.13
C GLY A 127 -4.54 24.92 11.52
N LEU A 128 -3.58 25.19 12.41
CA LEU A 128 -3.54 24.67 13.79
C LEU A 128 -4.76 25.06 14.63
N TYR A 129 -5.54 26.05 14.20
CA TYR A 129 -6.66 26.65 14.94
C TYR A 129 -8.04 26.18 14.48
N TRP A 130 -8.07 25.06 13.75
CA TRP A 130 -9.28 24.43 13.21
C TRP A 130 -10.39 24.19 14.24
N TYR A 131 -10.02 23.95 15.50
CA TYR A 131 -10.96 23.65 16.60
C TYR A 131 -11.95 24.80 16.86
N GLY A 132 -11.59 26.05 16.57
CA GLY A 132 -12.49 27.19 16.70
C GLY A 132 -13.72 27.06 15.80
N ARG A 133 -13.49 26.73 14.52
CA ARG A 133 -14.57 26.46 13.55
C ARG A 133 -15.45 25.29 13.99
N THR A 134 -14.86 24.20 14.49
CA THR A 134 -15.62 23.04 14.97
C THR A 134 -16.58 23.40 16.11
N MET A 135 -16.15 24.26 17.04
CA MET A 135 -17.03 24.71 18.15
C MET A 135 -18.19 25.57 17.65
N ILE A 136 -17.96 26.40 16.61
CA ILE A 136 -19.02 27.19 15.96
C ILE A 136 -20.04 26.25 15.30
N GLU A 137 -19.57 25.23 14.58
CA GLU A 137 -20.42 24.23 13.92
C GLU A 137 -21.20 23.33 14.90
N MET A 138 -20.70 23.16 16.13
CA MET A 138 -21.44 22.54 17.23
C MET A 138 -22.57 23.43 17.77
N GLY A 139 -22.64 24.69 17.33
CA GLY A 139 -23.68 25.66 17.67
C GLY A 139 -23.35 26.55 18.85
N TYR A 140 -22.07 26.67 19.24
CA TYR A 140 -21.66 27.58 20.32
C TYR A 140 -21.33 28.97 19.78
N VAL A 141 -21.49 29.98 20.64
CA VAL A 141 -20.82 31.27 20.42
C VAL A 141 -19.33 31.08 20.69
N VAL A 142 -18.47 31.53 19.78
CA VAL A 142 -17.02 31.47 19.98
C VAL A 142 -16.45 32.88 19.96
N ILE A 143 -15.76 33.27 21.04
CA ILE A 143 -15.00 34.53 21.09
C ILE A 143 -13.51 34.21 21.19
N ALA A 144 -12.69 34.91 20.41
CA ALA A 144 -11.26 34.67 20.29
C ALA A 144 -10.49 35.99 20.31
N PRO A 145 -9.93 36.42 21.46
CA PRO A 145 -9.07 37.59 21.54
C PRO A 145 -7.71 37.34 20.91
N ASP A 146 -7.10 38.39 20.37
CA ASP A 146 -5.70 38.35 19.92
C ASP A 146 -4.75 38.47 21.12
N VAL A 147 -4.21 37.33 21.56
CA VAL A 147 -3.31 37.24 22.74
C VAL A 147 -1.82 37.21 22.36
N GLY A 148 -1.50 36.96 21.09
CA GLY A 148 -0.13 36.75 20.60
C GLY A 148 0.62 38.02 20.23
N GLN A 149 -0.09 39.11 19.91
CA GLN A 149 0.49 40.43 19.63
C GLN A 149 0.24 41.34 20.83
N HIS A 150 1.14 41.29 21.81
CA HIS A 150 0.89 41.91 23.12
C HIS A 150 2.15 42.62 23.61
N GLU A 151 2.10 43.95 23.65
CA GLU A 151 3.08 44.78 24.36
C GLU A 151 2.56 45.03 25.77
N LEU A 152 3.37 44.76 26.79
CA LEU A 152 2.99 44.98 28.18
C LEU A 152 2.75 46.48 28.42
N GLN A 153 1.54 46.84 28.86
CA GLN A 153 1.16 48.25 29.07
C GLN A 153 1.27 48.67 30.54
N HIS A 154 1.05 47.74 31.49
CA HIS A 154 1.08 48.03 32.92
C HIS A 154 2.34 47.45 33.57
N ALA A 155 3.16 48.33 34.19
CA ALA A 155 4.43 47.93 34.80
C ALA A 155 4.29 46.95 35.98
N ASP A 156 3.14 46.98 36.67
CA ASP A 156 2.86 46.12 37.84
C ASP A 156 2.18 44.79 37.46
N TRP A 157 1.99 44.53 36.17
CA TRP A 157 1.33 43.33 35.65
C TRP A 157 2.34 42.46 34.90
N SER A 158 2.07 41.16 34.88
CA SER A 158 2.78 40.26 33.97
C SER A 158 2.12 40.27 32.60
N LEU A 159 2.89 39.91 31.57
CA LEU A 159 2.37 39.74 30.21
C LEU A 159 1.21 38.72 30.17
N MET A 160 1.32 37.66 30.98
CA MET A 160 0.24 36.68 31.13
C MET A 160 -0.97 37.27 31.85
N GLY A 161 -0.77 38.15 32.83
CA GLY A 161 -1.84 38.85 33.52
C GLY A 161 -2.72 39.67 32.59
N GLU A 162 -2.12 40.47 31.69
CA GLU A 162 -2.90 41.24 30.70
C GLU A 162 -3.64 40.33 29.72
N ARG A 163 -3.00 39.26 29.22
CA ARG A 163 -3.64 38.26 28.34
C ARG A 163 -4.85 37.60 29.00
N VAL A 164 -4.70 37.15 30.24
CA VAL A 164 -5.77 36.51 31.03
C VAL A 164 -6.89 37.50 31.29
N TRP A 165 -6.57 38.74 31.69
CA TRP A 165 -7.59 39.77 31.95
C TRP A 165 -8.41 40.12 30.70
N ASP A 166 -7.74 40.37 29.58
CA ASP A 166 -8.40 40.66 28.32
C ASP A 166 -9.33 39.52 27.89
N ALA A 167 -8.86 38.27 28.02
CA ALA A 167 -9.66 37.09 27.69
C ALA A 167 -10.86 36.90 28.63
N LEU A 168 -10.71 37.19 29.93
CA LEU A 168 -11.82 37.18 30.89
C LEU A 168 -12.87 38.25 30.55
N CYS A 169 -12.45 39.47 30.18
CA CYS A 169 -13.37 40.51 29.71
C CYS A 169 -14.09 40.11 28.42
N CYS A 170 -13.39 39.44 27.48
CA CYS A 170 -14.03 38.87 26.29
C CYS A 170 -15.09 37.81 26.67
N LEU A 171 -14.76 36.92 27.61
CA LEU A 171 -15.71 35.92 28.10
C LEU A 171 -16.93 36.56 28.79
N ASP A 172 -16.74 37.63 29.56
CA ASP A 172 -17.82 38.42 30.16
C ASP A 172 -18.74 39.02 29.09
N TYR A 173 -18.16 39.60 28.04
CA TYR A 173 -18.95 40.13 26.93
C TYR A 173 -19.74 39.02 26.21
N ALA A 174 -19.10 37.88 25.90
CA ALA A 174 -19.78 36.75 25.29
C ALA A 174 -20.93 36.22 26.17
N ALA A 175 -20.72 36.10 27.49
CA ALA A 175 -21.74 35.70 28.44
C ALA A 175 -22.91 36.69 28.57
N SER A 176 -22.69 37.97 28.23
CA SER A 176 -23.72 39.01 28.26
C SER A 176 -24.66 38.99 27.03
N LEU A 177 -24.31 38.26 25.97
CA LEU A 177 -25.11 38.20 24.74
C LEU A 177 -26.47 37.52 25.02
N PRO A 178 -27.58 38.02 24.43
CA PRO A 178 -28.92 37.52 24.74
C PRO A 178 -29.13 36.05 24.35
N GLU A 179 -28.42 35.57 23.35
CA GLU A 179 -28.42 34.17 22.93
C GLU A 179 -27.52 33.25 23.77
N VAL A 180 -26.72 33.75 24.70
CA VAL A 180 -25.82 32.92 25.51
C VAL A 180 -26.46 32.57 26.85
N GLU A 181 -26.23 31.34 27.31
CA GLU A 181 -26.54 30.88 28.66
C GLU A 181 -25.29 31.04 29.55
N PRO A 182 -25.27 31.99 30.51
CA PRO A 182 -24.07 32.32 31.28
C PRO A 182 -23.50 31.17 32.12
N ASP A 183 -24.28 30.12 32.41
CA ASP A 183 -23.82 28.92 33.12
C ASP A 183 -23.20 27.85 32.20
N ARG A 184 -23.03 28.16 30.91
CA ARG A 184 -22.51 27.23 29.89
C ARG A 184 -21.27 27.80 29.20
N LEU A 185 -20.21 28.01 29.97
CA LEU A 185 -18.95 28.58 29.51
C LEU A 185 -17.83 27.53 29.43
N ALA A 186 -17.01 27.63 28.39
CA ALA A 186 -15.80 26.81 28.22
C ALA A 186 -14.61 27.64 27.71
N VAL A 187 -13.42 27.06 27.79
CA VAL A 187 -12.19 27.62 27.23
C VAL A 187 -11.37 26.52 26.56
N ALA A 188 -10.74 26.80 25.43
CA ALA A 188 -9.85 25.87 24.75
C ALA A 188 -8.73 26.61 24.03
N GLY A 189 -7.52 26.05 24.06
CA GLY A 189 -6.40 26.63 23.34
C GLY A 189 -5.24 25.67 23.11
N LEU A 190 -4.34 26.07 22.20
CA LEU A 190 -3.14 25.34 21.79
C LEU A 190 -1.87 26.14 22.06
N SER A 191 -0.84 25.50 22.61
CA SER A 191 0.49 26.12 22.87
C SER A 191 0.40 27.24 23.91
N LEU A 192 0.79 28.49 23.59
CA LEU A 192 0.47 29.68 24.39
C LEU A 192 -1.03 29.76 24.72
N GLY A 193 -1.90 29.28 23.84
CA GLY A 193 -3.32 29.19 24.12
C GLY A 193 -3.67 28.12 25.16
N GLY A 194 -2.93 27.02 25.23
CA GLY A 194 -3.04 26.03 26.30
C GLY A 194 -2.55 26.60 27.64
N GLU A 195 -1.41 27.29 27.62
CA GLU A 195 -0.89 28.04 28.78
C GLU A 195 -1.92 29.03 29.31
N THR A 196 -2.45 29.87 28.44
CA THR A 196 -3.44 30.89 28.79
C THR A 196 -4.72 30.22 29.30
N THR A 197 -5.14 29.10 28.68
CA THR A 197 -6.30 28.31 29.12
C THR A 197 -6.15 27.80 30.55
N MET A 198 -4.96 27.32 30.95
CA MET A 198 -4.68 26.91 32.33
C MET A 198 -4.97 28.03 33.32
N TYR A 199 -4.44 29.24 33.07
CA TYR A 199 -4.66 30.39 33.96
C TYR A 199 -6.12 30.84 33.98
N ILE A 200 -6.76 30.95 32.81
CA ILE A 200 -8.17 31.37 32.72
C ILE A 200 -9.07 30.37 33.45
N ALA A 201 -8.88 29.08 33.23
CA ALA A 201 -9.64 28.03 33.89
C ALA A 201 -9.43 28.04 35.40
N ALA A 202 -8.22 28.32 35.88
CA ALA A 202 -7.94 28.47 37.31
C ALA A 202 -8.63 29.70 37.92
N MET A 203 -8.65 30.83 37.21
CA MET A 203 -9.13 32.12 37.70
C MET A 203 -10.65 32.32 37.63
N ASP A 204 -11.33 31.71 36.66
CA ASP A 204 -12.79 31.86 36.49
C ASP A 204 -13.53 30.55 36.76
N GLU A 205 -14.25 30.51 37.87
CA GLU A 205 -15.01 29.35 38.32
C GLU A 205 -16.29 29.09 37.52
N ARG A 206 -16.72 30.04 36.66
CA ARG A 206 -17.90 29.86 35.78
C ARG A 206 -17.64 28.88 34.63
N ILE A 207 -16.37 28.75 34.23
CA ILE A 207 -15.93 27.83 33.17
C ILE A 207 -16.19 26.39 33.61
N LYS A 208 -17.05 25.68 32.88
CA LYS A 208 -17.46 24.31 33.21
C LYS A 208 -16.51 23.25 32.64
N ILE A 209 -15.82 23.59 31.55
CA ILE A 209 -14.83 22.71 30.91
C ILE A 209 -13.68 23.53 30.28
N ALA A 210 -12.45 23.02 30.43
CA ALA A 210 -11.25 23.59 29.82
C ALA A 210 -10.47 22.55 29.00
N CYS A 211 -9.90 22.95 27.86
CA CYS A 211 -8.95 22.15 27.08
C CYS A 211 -7.60 22.87 26.94
N SER A 212 -6.57 22.34 27.58
CA SER A 212 -5.19 22.79 27.43
C SER A 212 -4.42 21.85 26.50
N SER A 213 -4.33 22.21 25.22
CA SER A 213 -3.59 21.42 24.24
C SER A 213 -2.17 21.95 24.07
N GLY A 214 -1.19 21.05 23.99
CA GLY A 214 0.22 21.44 23.83
C GLY A 214 0.75 22.29 25.00
N TRP A 215 0.16 22.13 26.19
CA TRP A 215 0.63 22.75 27.43
C TRP A 215 0.28 21.90 28.65
N LEU A 216 1.11 20.89 28.89
CA LEU A 216 1.16 20.12 30.13
C LEU A 216 2.61 19.71 30.36
N THR A 217 3.26 20.41 31.29
CA THR A 217 4.72 20.38 31.49
C THR A 217 5.03 20.89 32.89
N THR A 218 6.31 21.13 33.20
CA THR A 218 6.77 21.69 34.47
C THR A 218 7.60 22.96 34.25
N VAL A 219 7.65 23.84 35.25
CA VAL A 219 8.49 25.05 35.23
C VAL A 219 9.96 24.71 34.96
N PRO A 220 10.59 23.72 35.63
CA PRO A 220 11.97 23.32 35.33
C PRO A 220 12.20 22.93 33.85
N ASN A 221 11.24 22.23 33.24
CA ASN A 221 11.36 21.85 31.82
C ASN A 221 11.30 23.09 30.91
N MET A 222 10.40 24.04 31.17
CA MET A 222 10.29 25.26 30.36
C MET A 222 11.50 26.19 30.50
N LYS A 223 12.15 26.25 31.66
CA LYS A 223 13.40 27.00 31.84
C LYS A 223 14.55 26.44 30.98
N ASN A 224 14.46 25.18 30.58
CA ASN A 224 15.45 24.54 29.74
C ASN A 224 15.03 24.69 28.26
N GLY A 225 15.38 25.81 27.62
CA GLY A 225 15.28 25.97 26.16
C GLY A 225 13.93 26.43 25.59
N HIS A 226 12.92 26.79 26.41
CA HIS A 226 11.68 27.41 25.93
C HIS A 226 11.77 28.96 25.92
N CYS A 227 10.87 29.63 25.19
CA CYS A 227 10.75 31.09 25.24
C CYS A 227 10.42 31.55 26.67
N GLY A 228 11.12 32.53 27.22
CA GLY A 228 10.94 32.98 28.61
C GLY A 228 9.60 33.68 28.92
N CYS A 229 8.73 33.90 27.93
CA CYS A 229 7.48 34.66 28.12
C CYS A 229 6.44 34.00 29.04
N PHE A 230 6.61 32.72 29.37
CA PHE A 230 5.77 32.01 30.35
C PHE A 230 6.07 32.43 31.79
N ASN A 231 7.28 32.94 32.04
CA ASN A 231 7.76 33.18 33.41
C ASN A 231 7.51 34.62 33.83
N PHE A 232 7.18 34.82 35.10
CA PHE A 232 7.03 36.12 35.74
C PHE A 232 7.46 36.04 37.20
N ALA A 233 7.77 37.20 37.79
CA ALA A 233 8.33 37.28 39.14
C ALA A 233 7.43 36.57 40.16
N GLY A 234 8.00 35.66 40.94
CA GLY A 234 7.29 34.92 42.00
C GLY A 234 6.59 33.65 41.54
N LEU A 235 6.56 33.31 40.24
CA LEU A 235 5.90 32.11 39.74
C LEU A 235 6.55 30.85 40.31
N GLU A 236 7.85 30.66 40.10
CA GLU A 236 8.55 29.40 40.42
C GLU A 236 8.78 29.17 41.92
N GLU A 237 8.81 30.24 42.71
CA GLU A 237 8.85 30.19 44.17
C GLU A 237 7.49 29.80 44.78
N THR A 238 6.41 29.96 44.00
CA THR A 238 5.05 29.79 44.50
C THR A 238 4.38 28.53 43.95
N PHE A 239 4.48 28.30 42.65
CA PHE A 239 3.73 27.28 41.93
C PHE A 239 4.60 26.52 40.93
N ASP A 240 4.15 25.31 40.60
CA ASP A 240 4.38 24.71 39.29
C ASP A 240 3.05 24.66 38.53
N PHE A 241 3.07 24.35 37.24
CA PHE A 241 1.87 24.35 36.41
C PHE A 241 0.80 23.37 36.90
N ALA A 242 1.20 22.23 37.48
CA ALA A 242 0.27 21.27 38.07
C ALA A 242 -0.57 21.86 39.22
N ASP A 243 -0.02 22.77 40.03
CA ASP A 243 -0.80 23.45 41.08
C ASP A 243 -1.85 24.37 40.46
N ILE A 244 -1.48 25.08 39.40
CA ILE A 244 -2.42 26.00 38.74
C ILE A 244 -3.57 25.20 38.13
N PHE A 245 -3.29 24.07 37.47
CA PHE A 245 -4.33 23.14 37.01
C PHE A 245 -5.18 22.54 38.14
N ALA A 246 -4.61 22.29 39.32
CA ALA A 246 -5.37 21.81 40.48
C ALA A 246 -6.45 22.80 40.97
N CYS A 247 -6.35 24.08 40.61
CA CYS A 247 -7.43 25.06 40.84
C CYS A 247 -8.68 24.82 39.97
N VAL A 248 -8.60 23.95 38.95
CA VAL A 248 -9.73 23.62 38.09
C VAL A 248 -10.64 22.57 38.72
N ALA A 249 -10.09 21.66 39.54
CA ALA A 249 -10.86 20.60 40.21
C ALA A 249 -12.05 21.18 41.01
N PRO A 250 -13.25 20.57 40.96
CA PRO A 250 -13.61 19.32 40.29
C PRO A 250 -14.12 19.46 38.84
N ARG A 251 -13.96 20.64 38.21
CA ARG A 251 -14.53 20.93 36.88
C ARG A 251 -13.80 20.16 35.78
N THR A 252 -14.42 19.98 34.63
CA THR A 252 -13.85 19.14 33.56
C THR A 252 -12.59 19.77 32.97
N LEU A 253 -11.49 19.02 32.94
CA LEU A 253 -10.20 19.44 32.38
C LEU A 253 -9.68 18.36 31.44
N VAL A 254 -9.38 18.77 30.20
CA VAL A 254 -8.70 17.94 29.21
C VAL A 254 -7.34 18.56 28.92
N CYS A 255 -6.28 17.77 29.04
CA CYS A 255 -4.94 18.14 28.62
C CYS A 255 -4.54 17.26 27.43
N GLU A 256 -3.96 17.84 26.38
CA GLU A 256 -3.57 17.09 25.18
C GLU A 256 -2.06 17.24 24.89
N LEU A 257 -1.39 16.13 24.57
CA LEU A 257 0.02 16.08 24.23
C LEU A 257 0.30 15.16 23.03
N GLY A 258 1.21 15.61 22.16
CA GLY A 258 1.69 14.83 21.02
C GLY A 258 2.93 13.99 21.34
N GLU A 259 2.97 12.74 20.87
CA GLU A 259 4.12 11.85 21.07
C GLU A 259 5.39 12.29 20.34
N GLN A 260 5.28 13.19 19.36
CA GLN A 260 6.45 13.73 18.64
C GLN A 260 7.05 14.98 19.32
N GLU A 261 6.47 15.46 20.40
CA GLU A 261 7.03 16.55 21.20
C GLU A 261 8.32 16.09 21.91
N ARG A 262 9.32 16.98 22.00
CA ARG A 262 10.67 16.65 22.51
C ARG A 262 11.16 17.72 23.50
N ALA A 263 12.11 17.33 24.35
CA ALA A 263 12.88 18.23 25.20
C ALA A 263 14.29 18.45 24.62
N PRO A 264 15.01 19.53 25.01
CA PRO A 264 14.58 20.62 25.90
C PRO A 264 13.62 21.62 25.21
N GLY A 265 12.76 22.28 25.97
CA GLY A 265 11.93 23.40 25.49
C GLY A 265 10.61 23.04 24.81
N GLY A 266 10.28 21.77 24.60
CA GLY A 266 8.96 21.31 24.15
C GLY A 266 8.19 20.55 25.24
N PHE A 267 7.13 19.83 24.84
CA PHE A 267 6.16 19.21 25.77
C PHE A 267 6.16 17.68 25.71
N PRO A 268 7.27 17.00 26.09
CA PRO A 268 7.35 15.55 26.00
C PRO A 268 6.34 14.88 26.95
N VAL A 269 5.65 13.85 26.44
CA VAL A 269 4.61 13.11 27.16
C VAL A 269 5.05 12.64 28.55
N ALA A 270 6.29 12.16 28.70
CA ALA A 270 6.79 11.67 29.98
C ALA A 270 6.83 12.75 31.08
N ILE A 271 7.16 14.01 30.73
CA ILE A 271 7.15 15.13 31.70
C ILE A 271 5.71 15.54 32.00
N GLY A 272 4.87 15.60 30.97
CA GLY A 272 3.46 15.92 31.13
C GLY A 272 2.70 14.89 31.98
N GLN A 273 3.02 13.60 31.85
CA GLN A 273 2.45 12.53 32.66
C GLN A 273 2.77 12.72 34.15
N ALA A 274 4.00 13.10 34.49
CA ALA A 274 4.36 13.40 35.88
C ALA A 274 3.59 14.61 36.43
N ALA A 275 3.43 15.67 35.63
CA ALA A 275 2.59 16.81 36.02
C ALA A 275 1.11 16.41 36.16
N PHE A 276 0.60 15.53 35.29
CA PHE A 276 -0.76 15.02 35.36
C PHE A 276 -1.07 14.25 36.64
N GLU A 277 -0.13 13.43 37.11
CA GLU A 277 -0.26 12.69 38.36
C GLU A 277 -0.42 13.61 39.57
N GLU A 278 0.28 14.76 39.58
CA GLU A 278 0.09 15.79 40.61
C GLU A 278 -1.31 16.44 40.54
N ILE A 279 -1.82 16.73 39.33
CA ILE A 279 -3.18 17.27 39.13
C ILE A 279 -4.24 16.27 39.59
N GLN A 280 -4.03 14.98 39.32
CA GLN A 280 -4.95 13.91 39.70
C GLN A 280 -5.18 13.84 41.21
N ALA A 281 -4.17 14.17 42.03
CA ALA A 281 -4.31 14.24 43.47
C ALA A 281 -5.41 15.24 43.91
N ALA A 282 -5.50 16.40 43.24
CA ALA A 282 -6.55 17.38 43.52
C ALA A 282 -7.93 16.86 43.15
N TYR A 283 -8.08 16.22 41.98
CA TYR A 283 -9.35 15.65 41.55
C TYR A 283 -9.83 14.50 42.45
N ARG A 284 -8.90 13.71 43.01
CA ARG A 284 -9.21 12.62 43.94
C ARG A 284 -9.88 13.12 45.22
N VAL A 285 -9.44 14.26 45.76
CA VAL A 285 -10.04 14.85 46.97
C VAL A 285 -11.53 15.18 46.78
N PHE A 286 -11.93 15.55 45.56
CA PHE A 286 -13.32 15.84 45.21
C PHE A 286 -14.08 14.61 44.66
N ASN A 287 -13.47 13.42 44.61
CA ASN A 287 -14.00 12.24 43.92
C ASN A 287 -14.38 12.51 42.45
N ALA A 288 -13.58 13.33 41.77
CA ALA A 288 -13.89 13.85 40.43
C ALA A 288 -12.89 13.39 39.37
N GLU A 289 -12.10 12.33 39.61
CA GLU A 289 -11.04 11.88 38.69
C GLU A 289 -11.54 11.62 37.25
N SER A 290 -12.81 11.25 37.06
CA SER A 290 -13.44 11.11 35.74
C SER A 290 -13.54 12.41 34.92
N ASN A 291 -13.45 13.56 35.58
CA ASN A 291 -13.50 14.89 34.97
C ASN A 291 -12.13 15.36 34.48
N LEU A 292 -11.06 14.67 34.87
CA LEU A 292 -9.70 14.93 34.42
C LEU A 292 -9.32 13.96 33.30
N THR A 293 -8.72 14.43 32.22
CA THR A 293 -8.32 13.57 31.09
C THR A 293 -7.01 14.03 30.50
N LEU A 294 -6.09 13.08 30.28
CA LEU A 294 -4.87 13.28 29.48
C LEU A 294 -5.03 12.54 28.16
N THR A 295 -5.10 13.31 27.08
CA THR A 295 -5.14 12.82 25.70
C THR A 295 -3.71 12.77 25.17
N VAL A 296 -3.13 11.59 25.06
CA VAL A 296 -1.90 11.38 24.28
C VAL A 296 -2.26 10.97 22.86
N HIS A 297 -1.64 11.60 21.86
CA HIS A 297 -1.86 11.30 20.45
C HIS A 297 -0.54 11.19 19.66
N PRO A 298 -0.50 10.40 18.58
CA PRO A 298 0.74 10.16 17.82
C PRO A 298 1.26 11.38 17.04
N GLY A 299 0.45 12.43 16.91
CA GLY A 299 0.83 13.66 16.19
C GLY A 299 1.86 14.57 16.85
N PRO A 300 2.27 15.65 16.13
CA PRO A 300 3.19 16.68 16.61
C PRO A 300 2.48 17.70 17.51
N HIS A 301 3.02 18.92 17.62
CA HIS A 301 2.44 20.01 18.42
C HIS A 301 1.16 20.59 17.77
N VAL A 302 0.03 19.89 17.93
CA VAL A 302 -1.29 20.21 17.32
C VAL A 302 -2.42 20.07 18.33
N PHE A 303 -3.58 20.67 18.04
CA PHE A 303 -4.83 20.41 18.78
C PHE A 303 -5.48 19.13 18.26
N ASN A 304 -5.91 18.24 19.17
CA ASN A 304 -6.46 16.94 18.81
C ASN A 304 -7.99 16.88 18.98
N GLY A 305 -8.49 17.27 20.16
CA GLY A 305 -9.92 17.38 20.44
C GLY A 305 -10.69 16.07 20.62
N ARG A 306 -10.06 14.89 20.52
CA ARG A 306 -10.72 13.56 20.61
C ARG A 306 -11.59 13.42 21.84
N ASP A 307 -11.03 13.73 23.01
CA ASP A 307 -11.72 13.61 24.29
C ASP A 307 -12.42 14.93 24.70
N PHE A 308 -11.95 16.07 24.18
CA PHE A 308 -12.52 17.38 24.48
C PHE A 308 -13.93 17.57 23.89
N PHE A 309 -14.14 17.37 22.58
CA PHE A 309 -15.44 17.68 21.97
C PHE A 309 -16.61 16.85 22.52
N PRO A 310 -16.46 15.53 22.80
CA PRO A 310 -17.50 14.76 23.47
C PRO A 310 -17.84 15.31 24.86
N LYS A 311 -16.81 15.67 25.65
CA LYS A 311 -17.00 16.25 27.00
C LYS A 311 -17.60 17.66 26.94
N LEU A 312 -17.17 18.49 25.99
CA LEU A 312 -17.72 19.84 25.75
C LEU A 312 -19.23 19.75 25.51
N ARG A 313 -19.64 18.83 24.64
CA ARG A 313 -21.05 18.54 24.35
C ARG A 313 -21.82 18.08 25.58
N ALA A 314 -21.25 17.17 26.36
CA ALA A 314 -21.87 16.65 27.57
C ALA A 314 -22.05 17.75 28.64
N VAL A 315 -21.09 18.67 28.75
CA VAL A 315 -21.06 19.71 29.78
C VAL A 315 -21.90 20.94 29.38
N LEU A 316 -21.80 21.42 28.15
CA LEU A 316 -22.51 22.62 27.68
C LEU A 316 -23.87 22.32 27.02
N GLY A 317 -24.17 21.06 26.77
CA GLY A 317 -25.31 20.68 25.93
C GLY A 317 -25.07 20.98 24.46
N GLN A 318 -25.99 20.52 23.62
CA GLN A 318 -25.91 20.62 22.17
C GLN A 318 -27.19 21.23 21.61
N ILE A 319 -27.07 22.20 20.70
CA ILE A 319 -28.24 22.88 20.12
C ILE A 319 -28.39 22.57 18.64
N HIS A 320 -27.31 22.27 17.92
CA HIS A 320 -27.34 21.73 16.55
C HIS A 320 -26.56 20.42 16.48
N ARG A 321 -27.05 19.44 15.69
CA ARG A 321 -26.21 18.31 15.26
C ARG A 321 -24.98 18.92 14.59
N PRO A 322 -23.75 18.68 15.07
CA PRO A 322 -22.60 18.98 14.25
C PRO A 322 -22.85 18.28 12.92
N ILE A 323 -22.71 19.00 11.82
CA ILE A 323 -22.89 18.45 10.48
C ILE A 323 -21.70 17.50 10.22
N PRO A 324 -21.93 16.24 9.77
CA PRO A 324 -22.88 15.30 10.36
C PRO A 324 -22.39 13.83 10.48
N ASP A 325 -23.00 13.13 11.41
CA ASP A 325 -23.20 11.67 11.44
C ASP A 325 -23.73 11.15 10.08
N ASP A 326 -23.40 9.90 9.76
CA ASP A 326 -23.65 9.18 8.50
C ASP A 326 -25.08 9.33 7.93
N ALA A 327 -26.04 9.69 8.78
CA ALA A 327 -27.46 9.89 8.47
C ALA A 327 -27.80 10.97 7.40
N ALA A 328 -26.88 11.86 7.02
CA ALA A 328 -27.12 12.88 5.97
C ALA A 328 -26.47 12.55 4.62
N ALA A 329 -25.72 11.44 4.53
CA ALA A 329 -25.06 11.02 3.30
C ALA A 329 -26.08 10.39 2.34
N VAL A 330 -26.07 10.84 1.08
CA VAL A 330 -26.88 10.25 -0.01
C VAL A 330 -26.08 9.27 -0.87
N ALA A 331 -24.75 9.37 -0.87
CA ALA A 331 -23.83 8.41 -1.47
C ALA A 331 -22.42 8.51 -0.84
N TRP A 332 -21.62 7.44 -0.90
CA TRP A 332 -20.29 7.40 -0.27
C TRP A 332 -19.29 6.47 -0.98
N ALA A 333 -18.00 6.71 -0.71
CA ALA A 333 -16.85 5.91 -1.12
C ALA A 333 -15.87 5.84 0.06
N ARG A 334 -15.75 4.67 0.70
CA ARG A 334 -14.81 4.43 1.80
C ARG A 334 -13.63 3.63 1.29
N PHE A 335 -12.43 4.10 1.63
CA PHE A 335 -11.18 3.52 1.17
C PHE A 335 -10.65 2.52 2.18
N SER A 336 -11.46 1.53 2.55
CA SER A 336 -11.07 0.46 3.48
C SER A 336 -9.90 -0.41 2.97
N ASP A 337 -9.59 -0.30 1.69
CA ASP A 337 -8.51 -0.94 0.94
C ASP A 337 -7.40 0.04 0.51
N GLY A 338 -7.37 1.24 1.09
CA GLY A 338 -6.32 2.22 0.81
C GLY A 338 -4.91 1.64 1.03
N PRO A 339 -3.95 1.89 0.11
CA PRO A 339 -2.61 1.30 0.17
C PRO A 339 -1.74 1.88 1.30
N GLU A 340 -2.13 3.02 1.84
CA GLU A 340 -1.46 3.67 2.96
C GLU A 340 -2.34 3.58 4.22
N SER A 341 -1.73 3.70 5.40
CA SER A 341 -2.47 3.74 6.67
C SER A 341 -1.88 4.80 7.61
N LEU A 342 -2.76 5.53 8.29
CA LEU A 342 -2.41 6.49 9.35
C LEU A 342 -3.25 6.14 10.58
N ASP A 343 -2.59 5.79 11.68
CA ASP A 343 -3.22 5.32 12.93
C ASP A 343 -4.25 4.20 12.72
N GLY A 344 -3.93 3.26 11.82
CA GLY A 344 -4.79 2.12 11.50
C GLY A 344 -5.95 2.45 10.56
N THR A 345 -6.12 3.71 10.14
CA THR A 345 -7.12 4.12 9.14
C THR A 345 -6.51 4.08 7.73
N PRO A 346 -6.98 3.21 6.83
CA PRO A 346 -6.48 3.15 5.47
C PRO A 346 -6.88 4.38 4.65
N TYR A 347 -6.04 4.78 3.69
CA TYR A 347 -6.26 5.96 2.87
C TYR A 347 -5.60 5.89 1.49
N HIS A 348 -6.08 6.72 0.55
CA HIS A 348 -5.40 7.01 -0.70
C HIS A 348 -4.70 8.36 -0.66
N TRP A 349 -3.45 8.39 -1.13
CA TRP A 349 -2.62 9.59 -1.19
C TRP A 349 -2.46 10.10 -2.62
N LEU A 350 -2.80 11.37 -2.84
CA LEU A 350 -2.68 12.00 -4.16
C LEU A 350 -1.24 12.15 -4.67
N GLY A 351 -0.24 11.90 -3.82
CA GLY A 351 1.16 11.84 -4.26
C GLY A 351 1.50 10.59 -5.07
N ARG A 352 0.70 9.52 -4.96
CA ARG A 352 0.88 8.26 -5.70
C ARG A 352 -0.32 7.93 -6.59
N THR A 353 -1.51 8.41 -6.25
CA THR A 353 -2.75 7.97 -6.90
C THR A 353 -3.74 9.11 -7.03
N GLU A 354 -4.16 9.47 -8.25
CA GLU A 354 -5.34 10.32 -8.45
C GLU A 354 -6.62 9.46 -8.42
N LEU A 355 -7.74 10.07 -8.02
CA LEU A 355 -9.00 9.35 -7.78
C LEU A 355 -10.10 9.91 -8.68
N ARG A 356 -10.88 9.05 -9.34
CA ARG A 356 -12.21 9.40 -9.87
C ARG A 356 -13.27 8.63 -9.13
N VAL A 357 -14.23 9.35 -8.58
CA VAL A 357 -15.36 8.81 -7.82
C VAL A 357 -16.65 9.19 -8.54
N THR A 358 -17.43 8.20 -8.93
CA THR A 358 -18.73 8.42 -9.59
C THR A 358 -19.86 7.98 -8.67
N PHE A 359 -20.70 8.93 -8.28
CA PHE A 359 -21.95 8.67 -7.56
C PHE A 359 -23.12 8.66 -8.55
N ASP A 360 -23.88 7.56 -8.54
CA ASP A 360 -25.10 7.38 -9.36
C ASP A 360 -26.30 8.11 -8.73
N VAL A 361 -26.11 9.40 -8.47
CA VAL A 361 -27.09 10.31 -7.85
C VAL A 361 -27.16 11.58 -8.69
N ARG A 362 -28.39 11.97 -9.05
CA ARG A 362 -28.64 13.17 -9.84
C ARG A 362 -28.32 14.44 -9.05
N PRO A 363 -27.53 15.39 -9.59
CA PRO A 363 -27.21 16.64 -8.93
C PRO A 363 -28.42 17.48 -8.52
N ARG A 364 -28.40 18.02 -7.30
CA ARG A 364 -29.44 18.92 -6.78
C ARG A 364 -28.85 20.23 -6.23
N PRO A 365 -29.57 21.35 -6.32
CA PRO A 365 -29.18 22.58 -5.64
C PRO A 365 -29.06 22.35 -4.13
N GLY A 366 -27.90 22.70 -3.56
CA GLY A 366 -27.63 22.59 -2.13
C GLY A 366 -26.84 21.35 -1.69
N ASP A 367 -26.63 20.37 -2.57
CA ASP A 367 -25.78 19.22 -2.24
C ASP A 367 -24.34 19.68 -1.93
N ALA A 368 -23.65 18.95 -1.04
CA ALA A 368 -22.27 19.23 -0.66
C ALA A 368 -21.41 17.96 -0.67
N LEU A 369 -20.16 18.12 -1.10
CA LEU A 369 -19.14 17.09 -1.05
C LEU A 369 -18.43 17.14 0.29
N GLU A 370 -18.22 16.00 0.93
CA GLU A 370 -17.46 15.91 2.17
C GLU A 370 -16.31 14.91 1.99
N LEU A 371 -15.13 15.30 2.45
CA LEU A 371 -13.87 14.56 2.27
C LEU A 371 -13.29 14.23 3.64
N GLY A 372 -13.00 12.95 3.89
CA GLY A 372 -12.26 12.46 5.05
C GLY A 372 -10.78 12.81 4.87
N TRP A 373 -10.46 14.07 5.08
CA TRP A 373 -9.18 14.71 4.77
C TRP A 373 -8.14 14.37 5.83
N GLY A 374 -7.01 13.82 5.39
CA GLY A 374 -5.90 13.48 6.24
C GLY A 374 -4.82 14.55 6.29
N ALA A 375 -4.25 14.78 7.47
CA ALA A 375 -3.08 15.63 7.67
C ALA A 375 -2.14 15.05 8.73
N LYS A 376 -0.85 15.42 8.64
CA LYS A 376 0.21 15.00 9.59
C LYS A 376 0.77 16.18 10.36
N GLY A 377 -0.11 17.11 10.78
CA GLY A 377 0.24 18.41 11.37
C GLY A 377 0.61 19.48 10.35
N ASP A 378 0.64 19.13 9.06
CA ASP A 378 0.92 20.01 7.93
C ASP A 378 -0.36 20.48 7.23
N THR A 379 -0.22 21.41 6.27
CA THR A 379 -1.32 21.83 5.38
C THR A 379 -1.19 21.09 4.05
N ARG A 380 -2.25 20.43 3.63
CA ARG A 380 -2.32 19.68 2.38
C ARG A 380 -3.17 20.41 1.34
N GLU A 381 -3.05 20.02 0.08
CA GLU A 381 -3.78 20.57 -1.05
C GLU A 381 -4.28 19.46 -1.99
N ALA A 382 -5.46 19.67 -2.57
CA ALA A 382 -6.02 18.87 -3.66
C ALA A 382 -6.72 19.78 -4.67
N ILE A 383 -6.71 19.38 -5.95
CA ILE A 383 -7.62 19.93 -6.96
C ILE A 383 -8.85 19.02 -7.00
N VAL A 384 -10.00 19.55 -6.63
CA VAL A 384 -11.29 18.85 -6.64
C VAL A 384 -12.05 19.27 -7.88
N VAL A 385 -12.35 18.33 -8.77
CA VAL A 385 -13.13 18.58 -10.00
C VAL A 385 -14.48 17.88 -9.90
N VAL A 386 -15.57 18.64 -9.82
CA VAL A 386 -16.94 18.11 -9.77
C VAL A 386 -17.63 18.39 -11.10
N ASN A 387 -18.04 17.33 -11.82
CA ASN A 387 -18.62 17.39 -13.18
C ASN A 387 -17.89 18.38 -14.11
N GLY A 388 -16.56 18.32 -14.12
CA GLY A 388 -15.70 19.16 -14.97
C GLY A 388 -15.38 20.56 -14.42
N ARG A 389 -15.99 21.00 -13.31
CA ARG A 389 -15.65 22.27 -12.66
C ARG A 389 -14.66 22.05 -11.53
N SER A 390 -13.52 22.75 -11.59
CA SER A 390 -12.41 22.57 -10.64
C SER A 390 -12.36 23.65 -9.57
N GLN A 391 -11.94 23.27 -8.38
CA GLN A 391 -11.54 24.18 -7.31
C GLN A 391 -10.36 23.61 -6.52
N THR A 392 -9.47 24.48 -6.06
CA THR A 392 -8.36 24.11 -5.18
C THR A 392 -8.84 24.12 -3.74
N VAL A 393 -8.66 23.00 -3.05
CA VAL A 393 -9.00 22.84 -1.62
C VAL A 393 -7.71 22.69 -0.83
N ARG A 394 -7.60 23.45 0.26
CA ARG A 394 -6.47 23.40 1.21
C ARG A 394 -7.01 23.20 2.60
N ASP A 395 -6.47 22.21 3.31
CA ASP A 395 -6.85 21.93 4.69
C ASP A 395 -5.72 21.22 5.44
N GLY A 396 -5.67 21.37 6.76
CA GLY A 396 -4.65 20.72 7.59
C GLY A 396 -4.42 21.42 8.93
N GLY A 397 -3.23 21.22 9.52
CA GLY A 397 -2.89 21.67 10.87
C GLY A 397 -3.45 20.78 11.99
N HIS A 398 -3.95 19.59 11.63
CA HIS A 398 -4.36 18.53 12.55
C HIS A 398 -3.57 17.26 12.27
N TRP A 399 -3.67 16.29 13.17
CA TRP A 399 -3.15 14.95 12.96
C TRP A 399 -4.31 13.96 12.75
N GLY A 400 -4.16 13.05 11.79
CA GLY A 400 -5.19 12.06 11.47
C GLY A 400 -6.20 12.59 10.44
N PHE A 401 -7.41 12.04 10.46
CA PHE A 401 -8.47 12.37 9.50
C PHE A 401 -9.55 13.25 10.11
N ARG A 402 -10.01 14.23 9.34
CA ARG A 402 -11.20 15.02 9.66
C ARG A 402 -12.08 15.18 8.44
N TRP A 403 -13.39 15.34 8.67
CA TRP A 403 -14.30 15.72 7.61
C TRP A 403 -14.12 17.18 7.27
N ILE A 404 -13.88 17.46 6.00
CA ILE A 404 -13.98 18.81 5.45
C ILE A 404 -15.13 18.86 4.46
N ARG A 405 -15.87 19.97 4.47
CA ARG A 405 -16.99 20.20 3.57
C ARG A 405 -16.53 21.08 2.41
N VAL A 406 -16.73 20.57 1.21
CA VAL A 406 -16.35 21.17 -0.06
C VAL A 406 -17.64 21.54 -0.79
N PRO A 407 -17.98 22.84 -0.89
CA PRO A 407 -19.17 23.29 -1.60
C PRO A 407 -19.16 22.80 -3.05
N ILE A 408 -20.29 22.28 -3.52
CA ILE A 408 -20.46 21.92 -4.93
C ILE A 408 -20.74 23.21 -5.71
N PRO A 409 -20.09 23.43 -6.86
CA PRO A 409 -20.35 24.62 -7.68
C PRO A 409 -21.83 24.75 -8.08
N GLU A 410 -22.35 25.98 -8.14
CA GLU A 410 -23.74 26.22 -8.59
C GLU A 410 -23.93 25.86 -10.09
N GLY A 411 -25.09 25.31 -10.44
CA GLY A 411 -25.44 25.00 -11.84
C GLY A 411 -24.69 23.79 -12.42
N ILE A 412 -24.44 22.77 -11.61
CA ILE A 412 -23.95 21.46 -12.05
C ILE A 412 -25.14 20.67 -12.61
N ASP A 413 -25.10 20.35 -13.90
CA ASP A 413 -26.07 19.51 -14.59
C ASP A 413 -25.50 18.11 -14.87
N GLY A 414 -26.38 17.13 -15.07
CA GLY A 414 -26.01 15.74 -15.40
C GLY A 414 -26.94 14.72 -14.76
N ASP A 415 -26.71 13.45 -15.07
CA ASP A 415 -27.42 12.33 -14.43
C ASP A 415 -26.73 11.88 -13.14
N ASN A 416 -25.41 12.09 -13.02
CA ASN A 416 -24.53 11.59 -11.96
C ASN A 416 -23.53 12.66 -11.47
N TYR A 417 -22.95 12.47 -10.27
CA TYR A 417 -21.77 13.21 -9.82
C TYR A 417 -20.48 12.46 -10.18
N THR A 418 -19.58 13.10 -10.91
CA THR A 418 -18.21 12.65 -11.17
C THR A 418 -17.25 13.59 -10.45
N ILE A 419 -16.47 13.03 -9.53
CA ILE A 419 -15.53 13.77 -8.69
C ILE A 419 -14.12 13.28 -8.98
N ASP A 420 -13.29 14.12 -9.60
CA ASP A 420 -11.86 13.86 -9.71
C ASP A 420 -11.11 14.56 -8.58
N LEU A 421 -10.30 13.80 -7.84
CA LEU A 421 -9.34 14.33 -6.88
C LEU A 421 -7.94 14.19 -7.47
N ARG A 422 -7.34 15.34 -7.75
CA ARG A 422 -6.06 15.44 -8.47
C ARG A 422 -5.01 16.16 -7.65
N ARG A 423 -3.75 15.93 -8.01
CA ARG A 423 -2.61 16.54 -7.32
C ARG A 423 -2.64 18.07 -7.40
N GLY A 424 -2.42 18.72 -6.26
CA GLY A 424 -2.21 20.17 -6.16
C GLY A 424 -0.75 20.56 -6.41
N GLN A 425 -0.46 21.85 -6.33
CA GLN A 425 0.91 22.39 -6.30
C GLN A 425 1.54 22.33 -4.89
N GLY A 426 0.71 22.24 -3.85
CA GLY A 426 1.15 22.08 -2.46
C GLY A 426 1.52 20.65 -2.06
N GLN A 427 1.62 20.39 -0.75
CA GLN A 427 1.72 19.01 -0.25
C GLN A 427 0.44 18.24 -0.57
N GLN A 428 0.57 17.05 -1.13
CA GLN A 428 -0.57 16.31 -1.65
C GLN A 428 -1.46 15.78 -0.52
N ALA A 429 -2.77 16.03 -0.66
CA ALA A 429 -3.80 15.53 0.24
C ALA A 429 -3.93 14.01 0.17
N PHE A 430 -4.49 13.44 1.23
CA PHE A 430 -4.87 12.05 1.29
C PHE A 430 -6.23 11.90 1.96
N PHE A 431 -6.96 10.86 1.57
CA PHE A 431 -8.37 10.69 1.93
C PHE A 431 -8.64 9.28 2.43
N SER A 432 -9.38 9.16 3.54
CA SER A 432 -9.88 7.87 4.04
C SER A 432 -11.30 7.56 3.55
N GLU A 433 -12.09 8.59 3.24
CA GLU A 433 -13.46 8.46 2.78
C GLU A 433 -13.92 9.71 2.00
N ILE A 434 -14.93 9.55 1.15
CA ILE A 434 -15.62 10.62 0.42
C ILE A 434 -17.11 10.38 0.49
N ARG A 435 -17.92 11.42 0.72
CA ARG A 435 -19.38 11.30 0.70
C ARG A 435 -20.06 12.53 0.13
N LEU A 436 -21.26 12.31 -0.39
CA LEU A 436 -22.17 13.33 -0.89
C LEU A 436 -23.31 13.52 0.13
N THR A 437 -23.63 14.76 0.50
CA THR A 437 -24.68 15.09 1.48
C THR A 437 -25.71 16.08 0.91
N ALA A 438 -26.97 15.97 1.32
CA ALA A 438 -28.07 16.84 0.88
C ALA A 438 -28.59 17.75 2.02
N ILE A 439 -29.04 18.97 1.70
CA ILE A 439 -29.63 19.90 2.68
C ILE A 439 -31.01 19.40 3.12
N GLY A 440 -31.20 19.23 4.43
CA GLY A 440 -32.48 18.83 5.05
C GLY A 440 -32.56 17.37 5.51
N GLY A 441 -31.60 16.52 5.13
CA GLY A 441 -31.63 15.07 5.39
C GLY A 441 -32.62 14.32 4.50
N ASP A 442 -32.45 13.00 4.37
CA ASP A 442 -33.40 12.11 3.66
C ASP A 442 -34.02 11.12 4.66
N ASP A 443 -35.35 11.10 4.73
CA ASP A 443 -36.12 10.21 5.61
C ASP A 443 -36.10 8.75 5.12
N LYS A 444 -35.68 8.49 3.87
CA LYS A 444 -35.51 7.16 3.27
C LYS A 444 -34.06 6.70 3.32
N ARG A 445 -33.59 6.47 4.54
CA ARG A 445 -32.20 6.12 4.90
C ARG A 445 -31.56 5.05 3.98
N PRO A 446 -30.33 5.25 3.48
CA PRO A 446 -29.49 4.16 3.01
C PRO A 446 -28.95 3.35 4.21
N GLU A 447 -29.04 2.02 4.15
CA GLU A 447 -28.30 1.16 5.08
C GLU A 447 -26.85 1.05 4.63
N PHE A 448 -25.92 1.48 5.50
CA PHE A 448 -24.49 1.29 5.29
C PHE A 448 -24.20 -0.23 5.27
N GLY A 449 -23.88 -0.73 4.08
CA GLY A 449 -23.77 -2.16 3.77
C GLY A 449 -24.52 -2.60 2.51
N LYS A 450 -25.50 -1.80 2.03
CA LYS A 450 -26.17 -2.05 0.75
C LYS A 450 -25.35 -1.49 -0.42
N SER A 451 -25.06 -2.33 -1.41
CA SER A 451 -24.28 -2.02 -2.62
C SER A 451 -24.78 -0.82 -3.43
N ASN A 452 -26.07 -0.50 -3.31
CA ASN A 452 -26.78 0.39 -4.23
C ASN A 452 -26.43 1.88 -4.05
N HIS A 453 -25.65 2.23 -3.01
CA HIS A 453 -25.24 3.61 -2.70
C HIS A 453 -23.71 3.76 -2.62
N LYS A 454 -22.97 2.72 -3.01
CA LYS A 454 -21.51 2.72 -3.09
C LYS A 454 -21.08 3.35 -4.43
N ALA A 455 -20.19 4.34 -4.38
CA ALA A 455 -19.64 4.94 -5.59
C ALA A 455 -18.79 3.94 -6.38
N GLN A 456 -18.69 4.15 -7.69
CA GLN A 456 -17.61 3.55 -8.47
C GLN A 456 -16.34 4.38 -8.24
N VAL A 457 -15.27 3.72 -7.82
CA VAL A 457 -13.96 4.34 -7.59
C VAL A 457 -12.98 3.80 -8.63
N VAL A 458 -12.34 4.71 -9.35
CA VAL A 458 -11.25 4.41 -10.29
C VAL A 458 -9.98 5.09 -9.80
N LEU A 459 -8.90 4.33 -9.69
CA LEU A 459 -7.59 4.79 -9.27
C LEU A 459 -6.70 5.01 -10.50
N PHE A 460 -5.97 6.13 -10.54
CA PHE A 460 -4.96 6.40 -11.56
C PHE A 460 -3.60 6.59 -10.88
N SER A 461 -2.50 6.12 -11.46
CA SER A 461 -1.17 6.43 -10.93
C SER A 461 -0.88 7.93 -11.07
N ALA A 462 -0.39 8.60 -10.02
CA ALA A 462 -0.02 10.02 -10.07
C ALA A 462 1.15 10.29 -11.03
N ASP A 463 1.96 9.27 -11.31
CA ASP A 463 3.06 9.30 -12.29
C ASP A 463 2.59 8.94 -13.71
N SER A 464 1.40 8.32 -13.86
CA SER A 464 0.79 8.09 -15.19
C SER A 464 0.26 9.37 -15.85
N ALA A 465 0.31 10.50 -15.15
CA ALA A 465 -0.06 11.80 -15.70
C ALA A 465 0.86 12.26 -16.86
N ASN A 466 1.89 11.49 -17.24
CA ASN A 466 2.69 11.72 -18.44
C ASN A 466 2.88 10.51 -19.39
N SER A 467 2.14 9.40 -19.21
CA SER A 467 2.03 8.38 -20.26
C SER A 467 0.61 7.88 -20.32
N GLY A 468 -0.16 8.33 -21.31
CA GLY A 468 -1.46 7.76 -21.60
C GLY A 468 -1.37 6.24 -21.73
N GLU A 469 -2.42 5.54 -21.33
CA GLU A 469 -2.57 4.11 -21.55
C GLU A 469 -2.12 3.73 -22.98
N ALA A 470 -1.41 2.61 -23.15
CA ALA A 470 -0.87 2.20 -24.46
C ALA A 470 -1.95 1.95 -25.52
N PHE A 471 -3.11 1.43 -25.10
CA PHE A 471 -4.15 0.94 -26.00
C PHE A 471 -5.56 1.36 -25.55
N PRO A 472 -5.85 2.66 -25.38
CA PRO A 472 -7.14 3.14 -24.88
C PRO A 472 -8.30 2.71 -25.78
N GLN A 473 -8.06 2.53 -27.08
CA GLN A 473 -9.05 2.01 -28.03
C GLN A 473 -9.56 0.61 -27.65
N MET A 474 -8.73 -0.21 -27.01
CA MET A 474 -9.06 -1.58 -26.64
C MET A 474 -9.94 -1.67 -25.39
N ARG A 475 -10.07 -0.60 -24.60
CA ARG A 475 -11.00 -0.54 -23.46
C ARG A 475 -12.46 -0.79 -23.89
N THR A 476 -12.81 -0.43 -25.13
CA THR A 476 -14.13 -0.75 -25.72
C THR A 476 -14.41 -2.25 -25.87
N ILE A 477 -13.37 -3.09 -25.82
CA ILE A 477 -13.42 -4.56 -25.87
C ILE A 477 -13.21 -5.14 -24.47
N TRP A 478 -12.23 -4.64 -23.71
CA TRP A 478 -11.84 -5.18 -22.41
C TRP A 478 -12.76 -4.82 -21.25
N ASP A 479 -13.40 -3.66 -21.30
CA ASP A 479 -14.28 -3.21 -20.22
C ASP A 479 -15.75 -3.51 -20.54
N ARG A 480 -16.03 -3.93 -21.78
CA ARG A 480 -17.38 -4.26 -22.20
C ARG A 480 -17.83 -5.53 -21.51
N GLN A 481 -18.73 -5.36 -20.54
CA GLN A 481 -19.41 -6.48 -19.94
C GLN A 481 -20.26 -7.18 -20.99
N THR A 482 -19.98 -8.46 -21.17
CA THR A 482 -20.82 -9.29 -22.01
C THR A 482 -22.11 -9.58 -21.22
N PRO A 483 -23.32 -9.43 -21.79
CA PRO A 483 -24.55 -9.86 -21.12
C PRO A 483 -24.48 -11.38 -21.02
N ILE A 484 -23.95 -11.87 -19.90
CA ILE A 484 -23.30 -13.19 -19.91
C ILE A 484 -24.27 -14.28 -20.23
N LEU A 485 -25.53 -14.21 -19.81
CA LEU A 485 -26.63 -15.04 -20.29
C LEU A 485 -27.96 -14.58 -19.66
N ASP A 486 -29.08 -14.76 -20.37
CA ASP A 486 -30.41 -14.88 -19.76
C ASP A 486 -30.49 -16.18 -18.93
N LEU A 487 -29.68 -16.32 -17.88
CA LEU A 487 -29.83 -17.38 -16.89
C LEU A 487 -30.82 -16.91 -15.82
N PRO A 488 -31.74 -17.76 -15.35
CA PRO A 488 -32.56 -17.47 -14.19
C PRO A 488 -31.68 -17.04 -13.01
N ALA A 489 -32.14 -16.05 -12.23
CA ALA A 489 -31.38 -15.50 -11.09
C ALA A 489 -31.06 -16.55 -10.01
N ASP A 490 -31.72 -17.71 -10.05
CA ASP A 490 -31.57 -18.87 -9.17
C ASP A 490 -30.69 -20.00 -9.77
N ASP A 491 -30.09 -19.83 -10.96
CA ASP A 491 -29.16 -20.84 -11.51
C ASP A 491 -27.85 -20.87 -10.69
N PRO A 492 -27.50 -22.00 -10.05
CA PRO A 492 -26.32 -22.11 -9.21
C PRO A 492 -25.00 -21.99 -9.98
N THR A 493 -25.03 -22.05 -11.32
CA THR A 493 -23.85 -21.90 -12.19
C THR A 493 -23.64 -20.48 -12.71
N ALA A 494 -24.60 -19.57 -12.52
CA ALA A 494 -24.53 -18.20 -13.02
C ALA A 494 -23.28 -17.46 -12.53
N GLY A 495 -22.93 -17.61 -11.24
CA GLY A 495 -21.72 -17.02 -10.66
C GLY A 495 -20.42 -17.47 -11.35
N PHE A 496 -20.32 -18.75 -11.73
CA PHE A 496 -19.13 -19.27 -12.41
C PHE A 496 -18.99 -18.73 -13.82
N TYR A 497 -20.09 -18.60 -14.58
CA TYR A 497 -20.05 -18.00 -15.91
C TYR A 497 -19.76 -16.50 -15.85
N HIS A 498 -20.27 -15.80 -14.83
CA HIS A 498 -19.91 -14.40 -14.61
C HIS A 498 -18.40 -14.23 -14.36
N GLN A 499 -17.83 -15.05 -13.49
CA GLN A 499 -16.40 -15.02 -13.22
C GLN A 499 -15.58 -15.47 -14.44
N ALA A 500 -16.02 -16.49 -15.19
CA ALA A 500 -15.36 -16.94 -16.42
C ALA A 500 -15.34 -15.85 -17.49
N GLU A 501 -16.37 -15.01 -17.57
CA GLU A 501 -16.35 -13.87 -18.49
C GLU A 501 -15.43 -12.74 -18.01
N GLN A 502 -15.38 -12.44 -16.71
CA GLN A 502 -14.40 -11.49 -16.19
C GLN A 502 -12.98 -11.94 -16.52
N ASN A 503 -12.72 -13.23 -16.29
CA ASN A 503 -11.46 -13.89 -16.66
C ASN A 503 -11.20 -13.78 -18.18
N SER A 504 -12.23 -13.88 -19.01
CA SER A 504 -12.09 -13.78 -20.47
C SER A 504 -11.58 -12.42 -20.94
N ARG A 505 -11.95 -11.34 -20.24
CA ARG A 505 -11.50 -9.98 -20.56
C ARG A 505 -10.03 -9.81 -20.18
N MET A 506 -9.64 -10.28 -19.00
CA MET A 506 -8.24 -10.27 -18.55
C MET A 506 -7.33 -11.11 -19.45
N ALA A 507 -7.77 -12.32 -19.82
CA ALA A 507 -7.01 -13.18 -20.72
C ALA A 507 -6.84 -12.55 -22.11
N ASN A 508 -7.88 -11.90 -22.63
CA ASN A 508 -7.81 -11.22 -23.92
C ASN A 508 -6.87 -10.00 -23.88
N GLU A 509 -6.91 -9.18 -22.82
CA GLU A 509 -5.96 -8.08 -22.62
C GLU A 509 -4.52 -8.60 -22.58
N ALA A 510 -4.25 -9.66 -21.81
CA ALA A 510 -2.95 -10.30 -21.72
C ALA A 510 -2.42 -10.77 -23.09
N LEU A 511 -3.22 -11.57 -23.82
CA LEU A 511 -2.83 -12.10 -25.13
C LEU A 511 -2.61 -10.98 -26.17
N TYR A 512 -3.43 -9.94 -26.15
CA TYR A 512 -3.24 -8.78 -27.01
C TYR A 512 -1.93 -8.06 -26.71
N ARG A 513 -1.62 -7.82 -25.43
CA ARG A 513 -0.39 -7.15 -25.00
C ARG A 513 0.86 -7.96 -25.37
N CYS A 514 0.83 -9.28 -25.22
CA CYS A 514 1.89 -10.16 -25.72
C CYS A 514 2.04 -10.03 -27.25
N ARG A 515 0.93 -10.01 -27.98
CA ARG A 515 0.97 -9.86 -29.45
C ARG A 515 1.58 -8.52 -29.87
N ARG A 516 1.25 -7.43 -29.17
CA ARG A 516 1.83 -6.09 -29.41
C ARG A 516 3.33 -6.04 -29.07
N PHE A 517 3.76 -6.73 -28.02
CA PHE A 517 5.19 -6.93 -27.72
C PHE A 517 5.93 -7.58 -28.91
N VAL A 518 5.39 -8.67 -29.46
CA VAL A 518 5.99 -9.35 -30.62
C VAL A 518 6.07 -8.42 -31.84
N ASP A 519 4.99 -7.71 -32.15
CA ASP A 519 4.96 -6.76 -33.27
C ASP A 519 6.00 -5.63 -33.08
N GLY A 520 6.10 -5.11 -31.86
CA GLY A 520 7.04 -4.05 -31.49
C GLY A 520 8.49 -4.47 -31.71
N TRP A 521 8.88 -5.65 -31.22
CA TRP A 521 10.24 -6.16 -31.38
C TRP A 521 10.56 -6.59 -32.81
N LEU A 522 9.60 -7.19 -33.54
CA LEU A 522 9.80 -7.50 -34.96
C LEU A 522 10.03 -6.24 -35.81
N ALA A 523 9.39 -5.11 -35.46
CA ALA A 523 9.62 -3.83 -36.12
C ALA A 523 11.02 -3.25 -35.87
N ARG A 524 11.74 -3.76 -34.86
CA ARG A 524 13.12 -3.39 -34.52
C ARG A 524 14.15 -4.42 -34.96
N ALA A 525 13.73 -5.50 -35.63
CA ALA A 525 14.65 -6.50 -36.14
C ALA A 525 15.60 -5.89 -37.19
N ASP A 526 16.86 -6.31 -37.14
CA ASP A 526 17.85 -5.96 -38.14
C ASP A 526 17.38 -6.42 -39.53
N PRO A 527 17.36 -5.55 -40.55
CA PRO A 527 16.80 -5.88 -41.85
C PRO A 527 17.60 -6.93 -42.63
N ASP A 528 18.90 -7.07 -42.36
CA ASP A 528 19.78 -7.99 -43.09
C ASP A 528 19.70 -9.42 -42.53
N THR A 529 19.66 -9.55 -41.20
CA THR A 529 19.66 -10.85 -40.51
C THR A 529 18.28 -11.28 -40.04
N GLY A 530 17.36 -10.34 -39.83
CA GLY A 530 16.08 -10.61 -39.18
C GLY A 530 16.20 -10.97 -37.70
N LEU A 531 17.34 -10.74 -37.05
CA LEU A 531 17.52 -10.90 -35.60
C LEU A 531 17.13 -9.60 -34.87
N ILE A 532 16.70 -9.70 -33.61
CA ILE A 532 16.43 -8.54 -32.76
C ILE A 532 17.69 -8.13 -31.96
N PRO A 533 17.91 -6.85 -31.67
CA PRO A 533 19.04 -6.42 -30.85
C PRO A 533 18.82 -6.77 -29.36
N ARG A 534 19.91 -6.81 -28.59
CA ARG A 534 19.91 -6.97 -27.13
C ARG A 534 19.10 -5.91 -26.39
N ASN A 535 19.18 -4.65 -26.85
CA ASN A 535 18.33 -3.55 -26.38
C ASN A 535 18.21 -2.48 -27.47
N LEU A 536 17.27 -1.55 -27.30
CA LEU A 536 16.97 -0.51 -28.28
C LEU A 536 17.74 0.80 -28.07
N ARG A 537 18.63 0.87 -27.07
CA ARG A 537 19.33 2.12 -26.69
C ARG A 537 20.79 2.13 -27.11
N GLU A 538 21.54 1.08 -26.75
CA GLU A 538 23.01 1.09 -26.73
C GLU A 538 23.64 -0.15 -27.36
N SER A 539 22.86 -1.14 -27.79
CA SER A 539 23.38 -2.42 -28.29
C SER A 539 22.83 -2.77 -29.67
N ASP A 540 23.73 -3.04 -30.62
CA ASP A 540 23.43 -3.38 -32.02
C ASP A 540 23.77 -4.85 -32.33
N PHE A 541 23.63 -5.75 -31.35
CA PHE A 541 24.02 -7.14 -31.47
C PHE A 541 22.98 -8.08 -30.86
N TRP A 542 23.00 -9.32 -31.34
CA TRP A 542 22.29 -10.48 -30.76
C TRP A 542 23.26 -11.30 -29.91
N ASN A 543 22.81 -11.81 -28.76
CA ASN A 543 23.57 -12.78 -27.97
C ASN A 543 22.66 -13.83 -27.30
N GLY A 544 23.30 -14.87 -26.76
CA GLY A 544 22.62 -15.99 -26.13
C GLY A 544 21.90 -15.61 -24.84
N ARG A 545 22.60 -14.96 -23.89
CA ARG A 545 22.07 -14.71 -22.54
C ARG A 545 20.98 -13.65 -22.42
N ASP A 546 20.77 -12.81 -23.44
CA ASP A 546 19.78 -11.73 -23.36
C ASP A 546 18.73 -11.88 -24.49
N SER A 547 19.07 -11.55 -25.75
CA SER A 547 18.10 -11.60 -26.85
C SER A 547 17.51 -12.99 -27.07
N ALA A 548 18.37 -14.01 -27.01
CA ALA A 548 17.98 -15.38 -27.27
C ALA A 548 17.32 -16.05 -26.05
N ALA A 549 17.67 -15.65 -24.82
CA ALA A 549 17.15 -16.19 -23.57
C ALA A 549 15.81 -15.52 -23.16
N ASP A 550 15.77 -14.18 -23.12
CA ASP A 550 14.70 -13.47 -22.40
C ASP A 550 13.69 -12.79 -23.30
N ASN A 551 13.93 -12.73 -24.62
CA ASN A 551 13.08 -11.96 -25.53
C ASN A 551 12.49 -12.83 -26.64
N TYR A 552 13.36 -13.39 -27.49
CA TYR A 552 12.96 -14.25 -28.60
C TYR A 552 12.05 -15.44 -28.19
N PRO A 553 12.33 -16.18 -27.11
CA PRO A 553 11.52 -17.32 -26.68
C PRO A 553 10.07 -16.96 -26.37
N PHE A 554 9.84 -15.79 -25.79
CA PHE A 554 8.50 -15.33 -25.48
C PHE A 554 7.78 -14.73 -26.69
N MET A 555 8.52 -14.33 -27.73
CA MET A 555 7.94 -14.13 -29.06
C MET A 555 7.46 -15.46 -29.66
N VAL A 556 8.27 -16.52 -29.54
CA VAL A 556 7.94 -17.88 -30.02
C VAL A 556 6.70 -18.43 -29.30
N LEU A 557 6.66 -18.36 -27.98
CA LEU A 557 5.53 -18.85 -27.18
C LEU A 557 4.25 -18.03 -27.40
N THR A 558 4.37 -16.71 -27.52
CA THR A 558 3.24 -15.86 -27.91
C THR A 558 2.67 -16.28 -29.26
N ALA A 559 3.53 -16.51 -30.26
CA ALA A 559 3.10 -16.95 -31.58
C ALA A 559 2.52 -18.38 -31.56
N ALA A 560 3.06 -19.28 -30.74
CA ALA A 560 2.52 -20.63 -30.58
C ALA A 560 1.06 -20.65 -30.07
N ILE A 561 0.68 -19.63 -29.29
CA ILE A 561 -0.69 -19.46 -28.78
C ILE A 561 -1.55 -18.62 -29.74
N THR A 562 -0.99 -17.59 -30.37
CA THR A 562 -1.77 -16.56 -31.09
C THR A 562 -1.68 -16.61 -32.62
N ASP A 563 -0.56 -17.03 -33.19
CA ASP A 563 -0.30 -16.94 -34.63
C ASP A 563 0.69 -18.02 -35.10
N ARG A 564 0.12 -19.15 -35.51
CA ARG A 564 0.88 -20.30 -36.00
C ARG A 564 1.70 -20.01 -37.24
N LYS A 565 1.22 -19.12 -38.12
CA LYS A 565 1.96 -18.77 -39.34
C LYS A 565 3.23 -17.99 -38.98
N LEU A 566 3.11 -17.02 -38.07
CA LEU A 566 4.27 -16.28 -37.57
C LEU A 566 5.31 -17.20 -36.92
N LEU A 567 4.85 -18.18 -36.13
CA LEU A 567 5.70 -19.20 -35.52
C LEU A 567 6.47 -20.01 -36.58
N GLU A 568 5.74 -20.62 -37.52
CA GLU A 568 6.28 -21.59 -38.49
C GLU A 568 7.13 -20.92 -39.58
N GLU A 569 6.94 -19.62 -39.83
CA GLU A 569 7.71 -18.86 -40.80
C GLU A 569 8.75 -17.96 -40.10
N ARG A 570 8.36 -16.75 -39.71
CA ARG A 570 9.28 -15.68 -39.31
C ARG A 570 10.16 -16.02 -38.11
N LEU A 571 9.58 -16.67 -37.09
CA LEU A 571 10.29 -16.99 -35.85
C LEU A 571 11.15 -18.25 -35.98
N LEU A 572 10.70 -19.25 -36.74
CA LEU A 572 11.54 -20.39 -37.09
C LEU A 572 12.74 -19.99 -37.95
N GLU A 573 12.56 -19.03 -38.88
CA GLU A 573 13.68 -18.49 -39.65
C GLU A 573 14.67 -17.69 -38.80
N MET A 574 14.18 -17.03 -37.75
CA MET A 574 15.05 -16.37 -36.76
C MET A 574 15.93 -17.39 -36.02
N LEU A 575 15.38 -18.55 -35.60
CA LEU A 575 16.16 -19.65 -35.01
C LEU A 575 17.27 -20.15 -35.95
N ARG A 576 16.91 -20.37 -37.22
CA ARG A 576 17.88 -20.84 -38.23
C ARG A 576 18.98 -19.81 -38.45
N THR A 577 18.62 -18.54 -38.47
CA THR A 577 19.58 -17.45 -38.67
C THR A 577 20.47 -17.26 -37.45
N GLU A 578 19.93 -17.27 -36.22
CA GLU A 578 20.78 -17.21 -35.03
C GLU A 578 21.72 -18.39 -34.99
N THR A 579 21.24 -19.62 -35.21
CA THR A 579 22.08 -20.82 -35.18
C THR A 579 23.23 -20.71 -36.19
N ARG A 580 22.96 -20.22 -37.39
CA ARG A 580 23.98 -20.06 -38.45
C ARG A 580 25.00 -18.97 -38.13
N LEU A 581 24.59 -17.89 -37.48
CA LEU A 581 25.44 -16.71 -37.27
C LEU A 581 26.19 -16.73 -35.94
N THR A 582 25.64 -17.38 -34.92
CA THR A 582 26.17 -17.34 -33.55
C THR A 582 27.07 -18.54 -33.23
N CYS A 583 26.88 -19.70 -33.89
CA CYS A 583 27.69 -20.88 -33.60
C CYS A 583 29.16 -20.67 -34.00
N ARG A 584 30.04 -20.53 -33.01
CA ARG A 584 31.47 -20.28 -33.23
C ARG A 584 32.36 -21.45 -32.85
N ILE A 585 32.14 -22.06 -31.69
CA ILE A 585 32.79 -23.29 -31.24
C ILE A 585 31.70 -24.34 -31.10
N ASP A 586 31.78 -25.39 -31.91
CA ASP A 586 30.72 -26.39 -32.03
C ASP A 586 29.36 -25.70 -32.23
N ARG A 587 28.34 -26.02 -31.42
CA ARG A 587 27.02 -25.37 -31.43
C ARG A 587 26.86 -24.31 -30.34
N LEU A 588 27.93 -23.86 -29.67
CA LEU A 588 27.81 -22.82 -28.65
C LEU A 588 27.55 -21.44 -29.27
N PRO A 589 26.56 -20.67 -28.79
CA PRO A 589 26.29 -19.33 -29.30
C PRO A 589 27.36 -18.33 -28.84
N ASP A 590 27.75 -17.43 -29.74
CA ASP A 590 28.56 -16.23 -29.49
C ASP A 590 27.78 -14.99 -29.97
N ASP A 591 28.21 -13.81 -29.53
CA ASP A 591 27.60 -12.52 -29.85
C ASP A 591 27.77 -12.20 -31.34
N TYR A 592 26.67 -11.89 -32.03
CA TYR A 592 26.69 -11.44 -33.42
C TYR A 592 26.34 -9.96 -33.51
N SER A 593 27.29 -9.13 -33.97
CA SER A 593 27.10 -7.69 -34.16
C SER A 593 26.57 -7.37 -35.56
N PHE A 594 25.47 -6.61 -35.62
CA PHE A 594 24.84 -6.24 -36.87
C PHE A 594 25.71 -5.24 -37.65
N SER A 595 26.29 -4.23 -36.97
CA SER A 595 27.18 -3.26 -37.65
C SER A 595 28.47 -3.89 -38.16
N LYS A 596 29.08 -4.83 -37.41
CA LYS A 596 30.28 -5.54 -37.85
C LYS A 596 30.00 -6.61 -38.90
N LYS A 597 28.74 -7.07 -39.04
CA LYS A 597 28.35 -8.22 -39.87
C LYS A 597 29.20 -9.46 -39.56
N GLY A 598 29.38 -9.73 -38.27
CA GLY A 598 30.25 -10.79 -37.75
C GLY A 598 30.21 -10.85 -36.23
N TRP A 599 31.09 -11.67 -35.64
CA TRP A 599 31.17 -11.79 -34.19
C TRP A 599 31.56 -10.47 -33.53
N ARG A 600 30.91 -10.15 -32.40
CA ARG A 600 31.20 -8.92 -31.63
C ARG A 600 32.64 -8.96 -31.09
N ARG A 601 33.06 -10.13 -30.61
CA ARG A 601 34.37 -10.43 -30.02
C ARG A 601 35.33 -10.93 -31.10
N ASP A 602 36.54 -10.36 -31.15
CA ASP A 602 37.54 -10.72 -32.18
C ASP A 602 38.03 -12.17 -32.01
N ALA A 603 38.19 -12.65 -30.77
CA ALA A 603 38.54 -14.04 -30.43
C ALA A 603 37.39 -14.72 -29.68
N PRO A 604 37.23 -16.05 -29.79
CA PRO A 604 36.23 -16.77 -29.01
C PRO A 604 36.58 -16.71 -27.53
N ASP A 605 35.58 -16.48 -26.69
CA ASP A 605 35.67 -16.54 -25.24
C ASP A 605 34.71 -17.63 -24.77
N LEU A 606 35.28 -18.80 -24.46
CA LEU A 606 34.54 -20.01 -24.14
C LEU A 606 33.70 -19.86 -22.88
N ASP A 607 34.19 -19.15 -21.86
CA ASP A 607 33.45 -18.96 -20.60
C ASP A 607 32.21 -18.10 -20.86
N ALA A 608 32.36 -17.02 -21.62
CA ALA A 608 31.24 -16.18 -22.01
C ALA A 608 30.23 -16.93 -22.91
N MET A 609 30.71 -17.76 -23.84
CA MET A 609 29.85 -18.59 -24.71
C MET A 609 29.12 -19.70 -23.95
N ILE A 610 29.76 -20.31 -22.93
CA ILE A 610 29.11 -21.29 -22.05
C ILE A 610 28.00 -20.61 -21.26
N PHE A 611 28.25 -19.42 -20.71
CA PHE A 611 27.24 -18.62 -20.03
C PHE A 611 26.09 -18.28 -21.00
N ASP A 612 26.40 -17.76 -22.19
CA ASP A 612 25.40 -17.44 -23.22
C ASP A 612 24.54 -18.65 -23.59
N GLY A 613 25.15 -19.84 -23.66
CA GLY A 613 24.45 -21.09 -23.95
C GLY A 613 23.59 -21.59 -22.80
N ALA A 614 24.06 -21.47 -21.56
CA ALA A 614 23.34 -21.94 -20.37
C ALA A 614 22.05 -21.13 -20.14
N GLU A 615 22.14 -19.80 -20.17
CA GLU A 615 20.97 -18.91 -20.06
C GLU A 615 19.98 -19.14 -21.19
N TYR A 616 20.47 -19.20 -22.44
CA TYR A 616 19.59 -19.45 -23.59
C TYR A 616 18.84 -20.79 -23.46
N VAL A 617 19.48 -21.80 -22.87
CA VAL A 617 18.81 -23.07 -22.59
C VAL A 617 17.78 -22.92 -21.47
N LYS A 618 18.16 -22.36 -20.31
CA LYS A 618 17.35 -22.32 -19.09
C LYS A 618 16.16 -21.35 -19.20
N ASP A 619 16.39 -20.11 -19.61
CA ASP A 619 15.33 -19.09 -19.74
C ASP A 619 14.58 -19.19 -21.05
N GLY A 620 15.24 -19.65 -22.11
CA GLY A 620 14.66 -19.62 -23.44
C GLY A 620 14.12 -20.95 -23.94
N LEU A 621 15.01 -21.90 -24.19
CA LEU A 621 14.65 -23.10 -24.95
C LEU A 621 13.91 -24.15 -24.12
N LEU A 622 14.13 -24.20 -22.80
CA LEU A 622 13.38 -25.06 -21.88
C LEU A 622 11.87 -24.76 -21.86
N PRO A 623 11.40 -23.52 -21.60
CA PRO A 623 9.95 -23.23 -21.61
C PRO A 623 9.31 -23.52 -22.96
N ILE A 624 10.01 -23.25 -24.07
CA ILE A 624 9.56 -23.61 -25.41
C ILE A 624 9.39 -25.13 -25.56
N THR A 625 10.39 -25.89 -25.10
CA THR A 625 10.40 -27.36 -25.18
C THR A 625 9.30 -27.97 -24.31
N GLU A 626 9.05 -27.42 -23.13
CA GLU A 626 7.99 -27.89 -22.26
C GLU A 626 6.59 -27.67 -22.87
N TRP A 627 6.41 -26.58 -23.63
CA TRP A 627 5.16 -26.30 -24.33
C TRP A 627 4.98 -27.11 -25.61
N MET A 628 6.02 -27.20 -26.45
CA MET A 628 5.92 -27.76 -27.81
C MET A 628 6.48 -29.17 -27.97
N GLY A 629 7.33 -29.62 -27.05
CA GLY A 629 8.05 -30.89 -27.13
C GLY A 629 9.14 -30.94 -28.19
N GLU A 630 9.26 -32.09 -28.86
CA GLU A 630 10.22 -32.30 -29.94
C GLU A 630 9.98 -31.30 -31.07
N SER A 631 10.99 -30.47 -31.34
CA SER A 631 10.91 -29.34 -32.24
C SER A 631 12.32 -28.87 -32.62
N PRO A 632 12.46 -27.99 -33.63
CA PRO A 632 13.76 -27.38 -33.95
C PRO A 632 14.39 -26.66 -32.74
N TRP A 633 13.59 -26.08 -31.85
CA TRP A 633 14.06 -25.43 -30.63
C TRP A 633 14.61 -26.42 -29.61
N SER A 634 13.96 -27.57 -29.39
CA SER A 634 14.50 -28.59 -28.49
C SER A 634 15.76 -29.27 -29.05
N GLN A 635 15.89 -29.36 -30.38
CA GLN A 635 17.15 -29.79 -31.02
C GLN A 635 18.28 -28.78 -30.79
N ARG A 636 17.98 -27.47 -30.89
CA ARG A 636 18.94 -26.40 -30.56
C ARG A 636 19.40 -26.50 -29.11
N MET A 637 18.46 -26.72 -28.19
CA MET A 637 18.69 -26.85 -26.75
C MET A 637 19.64 -28.02 -26.43
N ILE A 638 19.30 -29.22 -26.91
CA ILE A 638 20.12 -30.43 -26.75
C ILE A 638 21.53 -30.19 -27.29
N GLY A 639 21.63 -29.55 -28.46
CA GLY A 639 22.92 -29.30 -29.08
C GLY A 639 23.82 -28.35 -28.28
N ILE A 640 23.26 -27.30 -27.68
CA ILE A 640 24.00 -26.38 -26.81
C ILE A 640 24.49 -27.12 -25.56
N VAL A 641 23.61 -27.84 -24.85
CA VAL A 641 23.99 -28.54 -23.61
C VAL A 641 25.06 -29.59 -23.88
N ASP A 642 24.91 -30.40 -24.92
CA ASP A 642 25.91 -31.41 -25.29
C ASP A 642 27.30 -30.78 -25.53
N ASP A 643 27.34 -29.61 -26.17
CA ASP A 643 28.61 -28.96 -26.50
C ASP A 643 29.18 -28.15 -25.33
N ILE A 644 28.36 -27.67 -24.39
CA ILE A 644 28.83 -27.13 -23.10
C ILE A 644 29.60 -28.23 -22.36
N TRP A 645 29.02 -29.42 -22.23
CA TRP A 645 29.65 -30.54 -21.51
C TRP A 645 30.81 -31.19 -22.27
N LYS A 646 30.77 -31.20 -23.60
CA LYS A 646 31.92 -31.59 -24.43
C LYS A 646 33.13 -30.71 -24.17
N ASN A 647 32.90 -29.42 -23.93
CA ASN A 647 33.94 -28.42 -23.68
C ASN A 647 34.21 -28.19 -22.18
N ALA A 648 33.81 -29.11 -21.29
CA ALA A 648 34.06 -28.98 -19.86
C ALA A 648 35.56 -29.07 -19.51
N LEU A 649 36.10 -28.07 -18.81
CA LEU A 649 37.54 -27.93 -18.54
C LEU A 649 37.93 -28.10 -17.07
N ILE A 650 37.00 -27.98 -16.13
CA ILE A 650 37.32 -27.91 -14.70
C ILE A 650 37.26 -29.30 -14.08
N ASP A 651 38.42 -29.82 -13.64
CA ASP A 651 38.51 -31.08 -12.91
C ASP A 651 38.06 -30.91 -11.45
N THR A 652 37.11 -31.74 -11.01
CA THR A 652 36.70 -31.85 -9.61
C THR A 652 36.82 -33.30 -9.14
N PRO A 653 36.81 -33.57 -7.82
CA PRO A 653 36.74 -34.94 -7.29
C PRO A 653 35.53 -35.75 -7.78
N PHE A 654 34.50 -35.08 -8.31
CA PHE A 654 33.26 -35.69 -8.80
C PHE A 654 33.22 -35.80 -10.33
N GLY A 655 34.30 -35.44 -11.02
CA GLY A 655 34.40 -35.42 -12.49
C GLY A 655 34.47 -34.01 -13.05
N LYS A 656 34.63 -33.89 -14.38
CA LYS A 656 34.72 -32.60 -15.04
C LYS A 656 33.40 -31.85 -15.03
N ILE A 657 33.45 -30.55 -14.71
CA ILE A 657 32.34 -29.59 -14.80
C ILE A 657 32.69 -28.46 -15.78
N PRO A 658 31.69 -27.80 -16.39
CA PRO A 658 31.95 -26.76 -17.39
C PRO A 658 32.47 -25.45 -16.80
N THR A 659 32.01 -25.06 -15.62
CA THR A 659 32.34 -23.77 -14.98
C THR A 659 32.20 -23.87 -13.46
N THR A 660 32.71 -22.85 -12.75
CA THR A 660 32.46 -22.60 -11.32
C THR A 660 31.57 -21.37 -11.10
N ASN A 661 31.10 -20.72 -12.17
CA ASN A 661 30.13 -19.65 -12.08
C ASN A 661 28.81 -20.21 -11.50
N PHE A 662 28.34 -19.60 -10.42
CA PHE A 662 27.22 -20.10 -9.62
C PHE A 662 25.91 -20.20 -10.42
N GLU A 663 25.54 -19.13 -11.10
CA GLU A 663 24.35 -19.01 -11.97
C GLU A 663 24.35 -20.08 -13.05
N VAL A 664 25.42 -20.14 -13.87
CA VAL A 664 25.55 -21.14 -14.93
C VAL A 664 25.51 -22.58 -14.41
N CYS A 665 26.07 -22.83 -13.22
CA CYS A 665 25.95 -24.15 -12.59
C CYS A 665 24.49 -24.47 -12.23
N GLY A 666 23.73 -23.49 -11.75
CA GLY A 666 22.30 -23.60 -11.48
C GLY A 666 21.49 -23.88 -12.74
N ASP A 667 21.78 -23.16 -13.83
CA ASP A 667 21.13 -23.37 -15.13
C ASP A 667 21.32 -24.79 -15.64
N LEU A 668 22.57 -25.27 -15.58
CA LEU A 668 22.92 -26.60 -16.05
C LEU A 668 22.33 -27.69 -15.14
N LEU A 669 22.17 -27.44 -13.84
CA LEU A 669 21.44 -28.34 -12.95
C LEU A 669 19.97 -28.48 -13.37
N GLN A 670 19.28 -27.36 -13.63
CA GLN A 670 17.88 -27.35 -14.09
C GLN A 670 17.75 -28.00 -15.47
N ALA A 671 18.56 -27.55 -16.44
CA ALA A 671 18.52 -28.04 -17.82
C ALA A 671 18.78 -29.54 -17.91
N ASN A 672 19.85 -30.03 -17.27
CA ASN A 672 20.20 -31.45 -17.31
C ASN A 672 19.16 -32.33 -16.61
N SER A 673 18.58 -31.87 -15.49
CA SER A 673 17.55 -32.61 -14.77
C SER A 673 16.31 -32.80 -15.64
N ARG A 674 15.88 -31.76 -16.36
CA ARG A 674 14.74 -31.84 -17.30
C ARG A 674 15.08 -32.62 -18.58
N LEU A 675 16.29 -32.44 -19.13
CA LEU A 675 16.74 -33.15 -20.33
C LEU A 675 16.85 -34.65 -20.12
N PHE A 676 17.25 -35.10 -18.93
CA PHE A 676 17.23 -36.51 -18.58
C PHE A 676 15.84 -37.11 -18.79
N TRP A 677 14.80 -36.48 -18.27
CA TRP A 677 13.43 -36.96 -18.44
C TRP A 677 12.95 -36.83 -19.88
N PHE A 678 13.17 -35.67 -20.50
CA PHE A 678 12.73 -35.39 -21.88
C PHE A 678 13.30 -36.40 -22.88
N THR A 679 14.61 -36.66 -22.80
CA THR A 679 15.33 -37.53 -23.76
C THR A 679 15.39 -38.99 -23.34
N GLY A 680 15.37 -39.29 -22.04
CA GLY A 680 15.69 -40.61 -21.48
C GLY A 680 17.18 -40.94 -21.46
N ASP A 681 18.06 -40.02 -21.88
CA ASP A 681 19.51 -40.24 -21.91
C ASP A 681 20.13 -39.99 -20.53
N ARG A 682 20.75 -41.04 -19.98
CA ARG A 682 21.35 -41.04 -18.66
C ARG A 682 22.48 -40.02 -18.50
N LYS A 683 23.17 -39.64 -19.58
CA LYS A 683 24.32 -38.72 -19.50
C LYS A 683 23.96 -37.38 -18.82
N TYR A 684 22.75 -36.86 -19.07
CA TYR A 684 22.30 -35.60 -18.49
C TYR A 684 22.14 -35.71 -16.97
N LEU A 685 21.56 -36.81 -16.49
CA LEU A 685 21.46 -37.05 -15.04
C LEU A 685 22.84 -37.19 -14.40
N ASP A 686 23.76 -37.91 -15.05
CA ASP A 686 25.12 -38.05 -14.53
C ASP A 686 25.84 -36.70 -14.47
N TRP A 687 25.66 -35.83 -15.47
CA TRP A 687 26.18 -34.46 -15.47
C TRP A 687 25.58 -33.60 -14.36
N ALA A 688 24.26 -33.66 -14.15
CA ALA A 688 23.60 -32.99 -13.04
C ALA A 688 24.11 -33.49 -11.68
N ILE A 689 24.32 -34.81 -11.53
CA ILE A 689 24.90 -35.41 -10.31
C ILE A 689 26.30 -34.86 -10.03
N ARG A 690 27.16 -34.61 -11.04
CA ARG A 690 28.49 -34.03 -10.81
C ARG A 690 28.39 -32.65 -10.15
N LEU A 691 27.48 -31.81 -10.62
CA LEU A 691 27.21 -30.50 -10.02
C LEU A 691 26.56 -30.64 -8.63
N GLY A 692 25.59 -31.54 -8.49
CA GLY A 692 24.96 -31.84 -7.19
C GLY A 692 25.96 -32.30 -6.14
N ASP A 693 26.86 -33.21 -6.47
CA ASP A 693 27.93 -33.68 -5.59
C ASP A 693 28.90 -32.54 -5.27
N TYR A 694 29.24 -31.69 -6.26
CA TYR A 694 30.10 -30.52 -6.07
C TYR A 694 29.57 -29.53 -5.03
N PHE A 695 28.27 -29.24 -5.04
CA PHE A 695 27.64 -28.34 -4.07
C PHE A 695 27.25 -29.02 -2.75
N LEU A 696 26.59 -30.19 -2.79
CA LEU A 696 25.98 -30.79 -1.60
C LEU A 696 26.96 -31.66 -0.80
N LEU A 697 27.92 -32.31 -1.46
CA LEU A 697 28.87 -33.24 -0.84
C LEU A 697 30.32 -32.72 -0.86
N GLY A 698 30.59 -31.64 -1.61
CA GLY A 698 31.85 -30.91 -1.59
C GLY A 698 31.90 -29.81 -0.52
N ASN A 699 32.77 -28.83 -0.74
CA ASN A 699 32.97 -27.67 0.15
C ASN A 699 32.39 -26.38 -0.47
N HIS A 700 31.23 -26.48 -1.12
CA HIS A 700 30.57 -25.36 -1.81
C HIS A 700 29.08 -25.26 -1.47
N HIS A 701 28.66 -25.81 -0.34
CA HIS A 701 27.26 -25.84 0.05
C HIS A 701 26.70 -24.41 0.22
N PRO A 702 25.56 -24.05 -0.43
CA PRO A 702 25.10 -22.66 -0.49
C PRO A 702 24.97 -21.96 0.86
N THR A 703 24.62 -22.70 1.92
CA THR A 703 24.43 -22.14 3.26
C THR A 703 25.54 -22.47 4.27
N ARG A 704 26.54 -23.29 3.91
CA ARG A 704 27.69 -23.57 4.79
C ARG A 704 28.92 -22.77 4.37
N ASP A 705 29.13 -22.65 3.05
CA ASP A 705 30.39 -22.21 2.48
C ASP A 705 30.33 -20.81 1.83
N LEU A 706 29.14 -20.30 1.47
CA LEU A 706 28.98 -18.97 0.87
C LEU A 706 28.66 -17.88 1.90
N GLU A 707 29.29 -16.72 1.73
CA GLU A 707 29.07 -15.51 2.51
C GLU A 707 29.33 -14.27 1.63
N PRO A 708 28.29 -13.57 1.11
CA PRO A 708 26.85 -13.78 1.29
C PRO A 708 26.21 -14.78 0.28
N LEU A 709 24.98 -15.22 0.57
CA LEU A 709 24.10 -15.92 -0.37
C LEU A 709 23.07 -14.93 -0.94
N ARG A 710 23.08 -14.73 -2.25
CA ARG A 710 22.11 -13.92 -2.99
C ARG A 710 20.87 -14.77 -3.28
N LEU A 711 19.69 -14.21 -3.08
CA LEU A 711 18.40 -14.87 -3.38
C LEU A 711 17.64 -14.16 -4.51
N ILE A 712 17.96 -12.89 -4.76
CA ILE A 712 17.37 -12.09 -5.84
C ILE A 712 17.93 -12.50 -7.21
N ASP A 713 17.09 -12.40 -8.24
CA ASP A 713 17.49 -12.51 -9.65
C ASP A 713 18.23 -13.85 -9.89
N HIS A 714 19.24 -13.89 -10.75
CA HIS A 714 20.09 -15.07 -10.99
C HIS A 714 20.86 -15.62 -9.76
N GLY A 715 20.67 -15.05 -8.56
CA GLY A 715 21.26 -15.54 -7.31
C GLY A 715 20.68 -16.86 -6.80
N CYS A 716 19.45 -17.23 -7.20
CA CYS A 716 18.74 -18.41 -6.69
C CYS A 716 18.87 -19.68 -7.56
N GLU A 717 19.61 -19.63 -8.67
CA GLU A 717 19.61 -20.68 -9.71
C GLU A 717 20.10 -22.05 -9.21
N VAL A 718 21.12 -22.08 -8.36
CA VAL A 718 21.62 -23.34 -7.79
C VAL A 718 20.63 -23.95 -6.80
N ILE A 719 19.92 -23.12 -6.03
CA ILE A 719 18.92 -23.61 -5.06
C ILE A 719 17.81 -24.37 -5.82
N ASN A 720 17.34 -23.79 -6.92
CA ASN A 720 16.33 -24.39 -7.78
C ASN A 720 16.88 -25.59 -8.56
N GLY A 721 18.06 -25.48 -9.16
CA GLY A 721 18.71 -26.59 -9.86
C GLY A 721 18.97 -27.82 -8.98
N LEU A 722 19.42 -27.61 -7.74
CA LEU A 722 19.59 -28.70 -6.78
C LEU A 722 18.25 -29.35 -6.41
N THR A 723 17.18 -28.56 -6.33
CA THR A 723 15.83 -29.07 -6.09
C THR A 723 15.36 -29.97 -7.23
N GLU A 724 15.55 -29.57 -8.49
CA GLU A 724 15.17 -30.40 -9.64
C GLU A 724 15.97 -31.69 -9.74
N LEU A 725 17.28 -31.62 -9.45
CA LEU A 725 18.12 -32.81 -9.35
C LEU A 725 17.62 -33.72 -8.22
N TYR A 726 17.25 -33.15 -7.07
CA TYR A 726 16.72 -33.90 -5.94
C TYR A 726 15.43 -34.63 -6.28
N VAL A 727 14.54 -34.02 -7.07
CA VAL A 727 13.38 -34.70 -7.66
C VAL A 727 13.84 -35.88 -8.52
N ALA A 728 14.74 -35.66 -9.49
CA ALA A 728 15.18 -36.74 -10.38
C ALA A 728 15.75 -37.94 -9.61
N VAL A 729 16.70 -37.73 -8.70
CA VAL A 729 17.32 -38.82 -7.94
C VAL A 729 16.34 -39.50 -6.98
N SER A 730 15.31 -38.80 -6.51
CA SER A 730 14.27 -39.40 -5.65
C SER A 730 13.48 -40.52 -6.34
N PHE A 731 13.33 -40.46 -7.67
CA PHE A 731 12.60 -41.46 -8.44
C PHE A 731 13.51 -42.53 -9.05
N VAL A 732 14.77 -42.20 -9.37
CA VAL A 732 15.64 -43.12 -10.13
C VAL A 732 16.94 -43.55 -9.43
N LEU A 733 17.40 -42.84 -8.39
CA LEU A 733 18.63 -43.15 -7.61
C LEU A 733 18.41 -42.95 -6.09
N PRO A 734 17.72 -43.88 -5.40
CA PRO A 734 17.41 -43.76 -3.98
C PRO A 734 18.63 -43.59 -3.07
N GLU A 735 19.77 -44.19 -3.43
CA GLU A 735 21.04 -44.03 -2.70
C GLU A 735 21.57 -42.60 -2.78
N LYS A 736 21.40 -41.93 -3.93
CA LYS A 736 21.81 -40.54 -4.10
C LYS A 736 20.82 -39.59 -3.43
N LYS A 737 19.51 -39.87 -3.49
CA LYS A 737 18.51 -39.18 -2.66
C LYS A 737 18.92 -39.17 -1.19
N LYS A 738 19.24 -40.34 -0.64
CA LYS A 738 19.64 -40.48 0.77
C LYS A 738 20.89 -39.66 1.12
N ALA A 739 21.85 -39.54 0.19
CA ALA A 739 23.04 -38.72 0.40
C ALA A 739 22.75 -37.22 0.38
N TYR A 740 21.77 -36.79 -0.42
CA TYR A 740 21.41 -35.37 -0.59
C TYR A 740 20.38 -34.86 0.42
N GLU A 741 19.57 -35.74 1.01
CA GLU A 741 18.45 -35.38 1.89
C GLU A 741 18.89 -34.42 3.02
N GLN A 742 19.91 -34.79 3.80
CA GLN A 742 20.37 -33.94 4.90
C GLN A 742 20.93 -32.59 4.41
N PRO A 743 21.89 -32.52 3.45
CA PRO A 743 22.35 -31.25 2.89
C PRO A 743 21.23 -30.35 2.36
N MET A 744 20.27 -30.92 1.63
CA MET A 744 19.13 -30.17 1.09
C MET A 744 18.29 -29.54 2.20
N HIS A 745 17.95 -30.29 3.25
CA HIS A 745 17.17 -29.73 4.37
C HIS A 745 17.97 -28.68 5.14
N GLU A 746 19.28 -28.86 5.34
CA GLU A 746 20.12 -27.83 5.96
C GLU A 746 20.15 -26.51 5.17
N MET A 747 20.10 -26.57 3.83
CA MET A 747 19.97 -25.37 2.99
C MET A 747 18.65 -24.64 3.24
N PHE A 748 17.53 -25.34 3.08
CA PHE A 748 16.20 -24.74 3.19
C PHE A 748 15.85 -24.31 4.63
N ASP A 749 16.25 -25.08 5.64
CA ASP A 749 16.06 -24.71 7.05
C ASP A 749 16.84 -23.43 7.41
N CYS A 750 18.06 -23.27 6.87
CA CYS A 750 18.85 -22.05 7.08
C CYS A 750 18.18 -20.82 6.46
N ILE A 751 17.69 -20.94 5.21
CA ILE A 751 16.96 -19.86 4.52
C ILE A 751 15.70 -19.48 5.32
N LEU A 752 14.88 -20.45 5.77
CA LEU A 752 13.69 -20.14 6.59
C LEU A 752 14.03 -19.50 7.94
N ALA A 753 15.16 -19.87 8.54
CA ALA A 753 15.54 -19.33 9.83
C ALA A 753 16.06 -17.89 9.72
N LYS A 754 16.73 -17.52 8.63
CA LYS A 754 17.58 -16.32 8.58
C LYS A 754 17.28 -15.34 7.44
N ALA A 755 16.61 -15.77 6.38
CA ALA A 755 16.52 -14.99 5.14
C ALA A 755 15.15 -14.35 4.89
N ARG A 756 14.24 -14.34 5.89
CA ARG A 756 12.86 -13.85 5.73
C ARG A 756 12.47 -12.81 6.78
N ASN A 757 11.55 -11.94 6.40
CA ASN A 757 10.88 -11.02 7.32
C ASN A 757 9.73 -11.72 8.10
N ASP A 758 9.06 -10.95 8.97
CA ASP A 758 7.96 -11.45 9.81
C ASP A 758 6.75 -11.96 9.00
N ASP A 759 6.56 -11.46 7.78
CA ASP A 759 5.50 -11.84 6.86
C ASP A 759 5.86 -13.05 5.99
N GLY A 760 7.12 -13.48 6.03
CA GLY A 760 7.61 -14.64 5.29
C GLY A 760 8.20 -14.33 3.91
N LEU A 761 8.33 -13.06 3.52
CA LEU A 761 9.03 -12.70 2.28
C LEU A 761 10.54 -12.67 2.48
N LEU A 762 11.26 -13.05 1.42
CA LEU A 762 12.71 -13.23 1.45
C LEU A 762 13.44 -11.90 1.19
N PHE A 763 14.59 -11.72 1.85
CA PHE A 763 15.51 -10.62 1.56
C PHE A 763 16.32 -10.92 0.29
N SER A 764 16.73 -9.89 -0.45
CA SER A 764 17.52 -10.03 -1.68
C SER A 764 18.85 -10.77 -1.48
N TRP A 765 19.48 -10.62 -0.32
CA TRP A 765 20.62 -11.45 0.10
C TRP A 765 20.66 -11.60 1.62
N PHE A 766 21.33 -12.65 2.09
CA PHE A 766 21.67 -12.83 3.51
C PHE A 766 23.02 -13.53 3.69
N ASN A 767 23.65 -13.37 4.85
CA ASN A 767 24.80 -14.14 5.29
C ASN A 767 24.31 -15.39 6.05
N PRO A 768 24.52 -16.61 5.52
CA PRO A 768 24.03 -17.83 6.15
C PRO A 768 24.61 -18.11 7.55
N LYS A 769 25.78 -17.56 7.89
CA LYS A 769 26.41 -17.74 9.20
C LYS A 769 25.87 -16.75 10.21
N THR A 770 25.85 -15.45 9.89
CA THR A 770 25.50 -14.38 10.83
C THR A 770 24.01 -14.03 10.86
N GLY A 771 23.28 -14.28 9.76
CA GLY A 771 21.90 -13.81 9.58
C GLY A 771 21.79 -12.33 9.18
N GLU A 772 22.90 -11.64 8.92
CA GLU A 772 22.89 -10.31 8.31
C GLU A 772 22.23 -10.36 6.92
N HIS A 773 21.41 -9.38 6.57
CA HIS A 773 20.62 -9.40 5.33
C HIS A 773 20.42 -8.01 4.72
N SER A 774 19.95 -7.96 3.48
CA SER A 774 19.58 -6.71 2.80
C SER A 774 18.35 -6.04 3.42
N ALA A 775 18.20 -4.73 3.21
CA ALA A 775 16.97 -4.00 3.50
C ALA A 775 15.87 -4.28 2.46
N ASP A 776 16.27 -4.53 1.21
CA ASP A 776 15.36 -4.81 0.11
C ASP A 776 14.85 -6.25 0.12
N LEU A 777 13.64 -6.43 -0.38
CA LEU A 777 13.00 -7.74 -0.58
C LEU A 777 13.35 -8.30 -1.96
N CYS A 778 13.46 -9.61 -2.00
CA CYS A 778 13.64 -10.41 -3.20
C CYS A 778 12.38 -10.34 -4.08
N ASP A 779 12.50 -9.97 -5.36
CA ASP A 779 11.43 -10.12 -6.37
C ASP A 779 11.24 -11.58 -6.76
N THR A 780 12.32 -12.35 -6.85
CA THR A 780 12.34 -13.79 -7.11
C THR A 780 11.97 -14.65 -5.90
N TRP A 781 11.33 -14.08 -4.87
CA TRP A 781 10.96 -14.81 -3.64
C TRP A 781 10.18 -16.08 -3.93
N GLY A 782 9.28 -16.04 -4.93
CA GLY A 782 8.48 -17.20 -5.31
C GLY A 782 9.30 -18.31 -5.96
N TYR A 783 10.40 -17.99 -6.65
CA TYR A 783 11.31 -18.99 -7.22
C TYR A 783 12.01 -19.81 -6.13
N ASP A 784 12.52 -19.16 -5.08
CA ASP A 784 13.05 -19.89 -3.92
C ASP A 784 11.97 -20.77 -3.26
N TYR A 785 10.74 -20.25 -3.15
CA TYR A 785 9.58 -20.99 -2.63
C TYR A 785 9.10 -22.14 -3.50
N ASP A 786 9.38 -22.14 -4.80
CA ASP A 786 9.18 -23.32 -5.67
C ASP A 786 10.03 -24.50 -5.18
N GLY A 787 11.27 -24.23 -4.72
CA GLY A 787 12.14 -25.22 -4.09
C GLY A 787 11.58 -25.79 -2.79
N PHE A 788 11.13 -24.91 -1.88
CA PHE A 788 10.49 -25.29 -0.62
C PHE A 788 9.28 -26.19 -0.84
N TYR A 789 8.38 -25.80 -1.75
CA TYR A 789 7.18 -26.56 -2.04
C TYR A 789 7.51 -27.92 -2.66
N THR A 790 8.51 -27.98 -3.54
CA THR A 790 8.98 -29.23 -4.15
C THR A 790 9.56 -30.20 -3.12
N LEU A 791 10.36 -29.72 -2.15
CA LEU A 791 10.85 -30.60 -1.07
C LEU A 791 9.70 -31.11 -0.20
N TRP A 792 8.68 -30.29 0.07
CA TRP A 792 7.47 -30.79 0.74
C TRP A 792 6.77 -31.88 -0.09
N LEU A 793 6.69 -31.75 -1.41
CA LEU A 793 6.10 -32.78 -2.25
C LEU A 793 6.85 -34.12 -2.16
N ILE A 794 8.18 -34.09 -2.09
CA ILE A 794 9.05 -35.28 -2.04
C ILE A 794 9.14 -35.88 -0.63
N ASP A 795 9.51 -35.08 0.38
CA ASP A 795 9.85 -35.55 1.72
C ASP A 795 8.75 -35.33 2.77
N LYS A 796 7.67 -34.64 2.41
CA LYS A 796 6.52 -34.33 3.29
C LYS A 796 6.86 -33.45 4.50
N THR A 797 7.90 -32.61 4.40
CA THR A 797 8.24 -31.63 5.44
C THR A 797 7.20 -30.50 5.51
N GLN A 798 6.27 -30.59 6.45
CA GLN A 798 5.12 -29.67 6.55
C GLN A 798 5.52 -28.20 6.71
N ALA A 799 6.63 -27.91 7.41
CA ALA A 799 7.12 -26.55 7.63
C ALA A 799 7.39 -25.77 6.32
N TYR A 800 7.80 -26.46 5.26
CA TYR A 800 8.06 -25.83 3.95
C TYR A 800 6.76 -25.41 3.26
N ARG A 801 5.73 -26.25 3.31
CA ARG A 801 4.38 -25.88 2.84
C ARG A 801 3.79 -24.73 3.64
N ASP A 802 3.96 -24.75 4.96
CA ASP A 802 3.45 -23.68 5.83
C ASP A 802 4.13 -22.34 5.54
N ALA A 803 5.43 -22.36 5.20
CA ALA A 803 6.18 -21.16 4.80
C ALA A 803 5.64 -20.57 3.49
N VAL A 804 5.38 -21.40 2.47
CA VAL A 804 4.75 -20.99 1.21
C VAL A 804 3.38 -20.33 1.46
N ARG A 805 2.52 -20.99 2.25
CA ARG A 805 1.19 -20.47 2.58
C ARG A 805 1.26 -19.16 3.37
N LYS A 806 2.26 -19.01 4.24
CA LYS A 806 2.49 -17.76 5.00
C LYS A 806 2.87 -16.62 4.07
N ALA A 807 3.81 -16.83 3.16
CA ALA A 807 4.22 -15.81 2.19
C ALA A 807 3.03 -15.37 1.32
N LEU A 808 2.33 -16.32 0.69
CA LEU A 808 1.12 -16.01 -0.11
C LEU A 808 0.03 -15.31 0.72
N GLY A 809 -0.17 -15.74 1.97
CA GLY A 809 -1.17 -15.23 2.90
C GLY A 809 -1.01 -13.75 3.29
N ASN A 810 0.20 -13.20 3.15
CA ASN A 810 0.51 -11.83 3.54
C ASN A 810 0.61 -10.83 2.37
N LEU A 811 0.45 -11.28 1.12
CA LEU A 811 0.60 -10.41 -0.06
C LEU A 811 -0.42 -9.25 -0.11
N LYS A 812 -1.70 -9.56 0.06
CA LYS A 812 -2.80 -8.58 -0.01
C LYS A 812 -2.69 -7.53 1.09
N GLY A 813 -2.77 -6.26 0.70
CA GLY A 813 -2.82 -5.11 1.62
C GLY A 813 -1.47 -4.68 2.20
N LYS A 814 -0.38 -5.41 1.93
CA LYS A 814 0.97 -5.08 2.41
C LYS A 814 1.99 -4.86 1.29
N TYR A 815 1.88 -5.60 0.18
CA TYR A 815 2.93 -5.66 -0.85
C TYR A 815 2.48 -5.22 -2.24
N ILE A 816 1.51 -4.30 -2.34
CA ILE A 816 1.03 -3.79 -3.62
C ILE A 816 1.95 -2.66 -4.13
N GLY A 817 2.55 -2.82 -5.32
CA GLY A 817 3.40 -1.82 -5.98
C GLY A 817 4.86 -2.27 -6.08
N ALA A 818 5.72 -1.40 -6.61
CA ALA A 818 7.16 -1.66 -6.74
C ALA A 818 7.86 -1.66 -5.36
N CYS A 819 7.73 -2.77 -4.64
CA CYS A 819 8.29 -3.01 -3.31
C CYS A 819 9.46 -4.01 -3.30
N TRP A 820 9.88 -4.46 -4.49
CA TRP A 820 11.00 -5.38 -4.70
C TRP A 820 12.32 -4.63 -4.95
N GLY A 821 13.43 -5.36 -4.87
CA GLY A 821 14.75 -4.85 -5.18
C GLY A 821 14.83 -4.28 -6.60
N ASP A 822 14.23 -4.95 -7.59
CA ASP A 822 14.01 -4.38 -8.92
C ASP A 822 12.66 -3.65 -9.03
N LYS A 823 12.70 -2.48 -9.67
CA LYS A 823 11.55 -1.59 -9.89
C LYS A 823 11.16 -1.48 -11.37
N SER A 824 11.84 -2.21 -12.25
CA SER A 824 11.50 -2.31 -13.67
C SER A 824 10.24 -3.16 -13.88
N ALA A 825 9.81 -3.34 -15.13
CA ALA A 825 8.74 -4.31 -15.44
C ALA A 825 9.11 -5.75 -15.04
N ASP A 826 10.40 -6.05 -14.99
CA ASP A 826 10.98 -7.36 -14.69
C ASP A 826 10.79 -7.76 -13.22
N GLY A 827 11.11 -6.86 -12.27
CA GLY A 827 10.81 -7.09 -10.85
C GLY A 827 9.33 -7.33 -10.54
N PHE A 828 8.40 -6.75 -11.32
CA PHE A 828 6.98 -7.15 -11.25
C PHE A 828 6.75 -8.55 -11.81
N ALA A 829 7.32 -8.84 -12.98
CA ALA A 829 7.20 -10.12 -13.65
C ALA A 829 7.61 -11.28 -12.72
N ASP A 830 8.83 -11.25 -12.19
CA ASP A 830 9.37 -12.33 -11.35
C ASP A 830 8.49 -12.62 -10.12
N SER A 831 8.10 -11.55 -9.42
CA SER A 831 7.27 -11.69 -8.24
C SER A 831 5.86 -12.21 -8.58
N ILE A 832 5.29 -11.81 -9.72
CA ILE A 832 3.97 -12.29 -10.15
C ILE A 832 4.04 -13.76 -10.55
N GLU A 833 5.07 -14.15 -11.29
CA GLU A 833 5.24 -15.52 -11.78
C GLU A 833 5.44 -16.51 -10.64
N GLY A 834 6.29 -16.16 -9.67
CA GLY A 834 6.45 -16.92 -8.45
C GLY A 834 5.13 -17.11 -7.69
N ALA A 835 4.32 -16.04 -7.59
CA ALA A 835 2.99 -16.15 -6.97
C ALA A 835 2.04 -17.03 -7.78
N ILE A 836 2.02 -16.95 -9.11
CA ILE A 836 1.18 -17.78 -9.99
C ILE A 836 1.55 -19.26 -9.87
N ASN A 837 2.84 -19.58 -9.89
CA ASN A 837 3.35 -20.95 -9.73
C ASN A 837 2.88 -21.59 -8.43
N LEU A 838 3.05 -20.86 -7.31
CA LEU A 838 2.67 -21.36 -5.99
C LEU A 838 1.15 -21.39 -5.81
N TYR A 839 0.43 -20.37 -6.29
CA TYR A 839 -1.03 -20.29 -6.19
C TYR A 839 -1.73 -21.42 -6.96
N ASN A 840 -1.17 -21.87 -8.09
CA ASN A 840 -1.66 -23.03 -8.83
C ASN A 840 -1.73 -24.30 -7.96
N ARG A 841 -0.92 -24.39 -6.89
CA ARG A 841 -0.87 -25.55 -5.98
C ARG A 841 -1.49 -25.29 -4.62
N GLU A 842 -1.30 -24.09 -4.10
CA GLU A 842 -1.85 -23.61 -2.84
C GLU A 842 -2.75 -22.40 -3.11
N PRO A 843 -4.05 -22.62 -3.37
CA PRO A 843 -4.97 -21.53 -3.68
C PRO A 843 -5.24 -20.69 -2.42
N VAL A 844 -4.46 -19.62 -2.26
CA VAL A 844 -4.57 -18.63 -1.19
C VAL A 844 -5.20 -17.36 -1.74
N GLU A 845 -6.32 -16.93 -1.16
CA GLU A 845 -7.15 -15.82 -1.68
C GLU A 845 -6.37 -14.49 -1.79
N SER A 846 -5.49 -14.18 -0.82
CA SER A 846 -4.67 -12.95 -0.85
C SER A 846 -3.74 -12.86 -2.05
N ALA A 847 -3.32 -13.99 -2.63
CA ALA A 847 -2.48 -14.00 -3.82
C ALA A 847 -3.26 -13.57 -5.06
N VAL A 848 -4.56 -13.88 -5.14
CA VAL A 848 -5.40 -13.56 -6.32
C VAL A 848 -5.50 -12.06 -6.52
N ASP A 849 -5.95 -11.34 -5.49
CA ASP A 849 -6.12 -9.88 -5.56
C ASP A 849 -4.78 -9.17 -5.77
N TRP A 850 -3.72 -9.69 -5.15
CA TRP A 850 -2.39 -9.14 -5.30
C TRP A 850 -1.87 -9.32 -6.74
N ILE A 851 -1.91 -10.53 -7.32
CA ILE A 851 -1.51 -10.78 -8.73
C ILE A 851 -2.30 -9.88 -9.68
N ASP A 852 -3.62 -9.79 -9.52
CA ASP A 852 -4.48 -8.99 -10.39
C ASP A 852 -4.19 -7.48 -10.29
N SER A 853 -3.72 -7.00 -9.12
CA SER A 853 -3.27 -5.62 -8.95
C SER A 853 -1.90 -5.37 -9.61
N GLN A 854 -0.95 -6.27 -9.40
CA GLN A 854 0.43 -6.10 -9.88
C GLN A 854 0.52 -6.21 -11.39
N ILE A 855 -0.25 -7.13 -12.00
CA ILE A 855 -0.23 -7.28 -13.46
C ILE A 855 -0.69 -6.00 -14.17
N ARG A 856 -1.64 -5.26 -13.58
CA ARG A 856 -2.10 -3.97 -14.15
C ARG A 856 -1.02 -2.89 -14.04
N MET A 857 -0.24 -2.90 -12.95
CA MET A 857 0.89 -1.99 -12.78
C MET A 857 1.99 -2.29 -13.79
N MET A 858 2.34 -3.57 -13.97
CA MET A 858 3.28 -4.02 -15.00
C MET A 858 2.80 -3.63 -16.40
N TRP A 859 1.52 -3.87 -16.74
CA TRP A 859 0.90 -3.48 -18.02
C TRP A 859 0.87 -1.98 -18.30
N ALA A 860 0.92 -1.14 -17.27
CA ALA A 860 0.96 0.30 -17.43
C ALA A 860 2.30 0.82 -18.00
N ILE A 861 3.37 0.01 -17.93
CA ILE A 861 4.71 0.35 -18.43
C ILE A 861 4.79 0.21 -19.96
N GLN A 862 3.98 -0.68 -20.55
CA GLN A 862 3.97 -0.92 -21.99
C GLN A 862 3.58 0.35 -22.76
N LYS A 863 4.22 0.57 -23.91
CA LYS A 863 3.97 1.70 -24.82
C LYS A 863 3.08 1.29 -25.99
N ALA A 864 2.49 2.27 -26.66
CA ALA A 864 1.59 2.06 -27.78
C ALA A 864 2.23 1.34 -28.99
N ASP A 865 3.54 1.48 -29.18
CA ASP A 865 4.28 0.77 -30.23
C ASP A 865 4.51 -0.72 -29.90
N GLY A 866 4.19 -1.15 -28.68
CA GLY A 866 4.31 -2.52 -28.20
C GLY A 866 5.54 -2.77 -27.33
N ILE A 867 6.53 -1.87 -27.37
CA ILE A 867 7.74 -1.91 -26.55
C ILE A 867 7.39 -1.58 -25.09
N ILE A 868 8.08 -2.22 -24.14
CA ILE A 868 7.91 -1.93 -22.72
C ILE A 868 9.00 -0.94 -22.32
N GLU A 869 10.19 -1.42 -21.99
CA GLU A 869 11.32 -0.57 -21.59
C GLU A 869 12.42 -0.53 -22.66
N GLY A 870 12.34 -1.44 -23.63
CA GLY A 870 13.23 -1.48 -24.79
C GLY A 870 14.54 -2.21 -24.52
N TRP A 871 14.52 -3.19 -23.64
CA TRP A 871 15.62 -4.11 -23.34
C TRP A 871 15.08 -5.54 -23.20
N HIS A 872 15.95 -6.55 -23.06
CA HIS A 872 15.57 -7.97 -23.11
C HIS A 872 14.53 -8.39 -22.06
N GLY A 873 14.48 -7.75 -20.88
CA GLY A 873 13.42 -7.95 -19.88
C GLY A 873 12.00 -7.67 -20.35
N ASP A 874 11.82 -7.01 -21.51
CA ASP A 874 10.51 -6.89 -22.17
C ASP A 874 9.85 -8.27 -22.44
N GLY A 875 10.62 -9.36 -22.56
CA GLY A 875 10.04 -10.68 -22.77
C GLY A 875 9.54 -11.36 -21.49
N ASN A 876 10.09 -11.04 -20.32
CA ASN A 876 9.53 -11.48 -19.03
C ASN A 876 8.12 -10.90 -18.82
N PHE A 877 7.89 -9.64 -19.20
CA PHE A 877 6.54 -9.08 -19.29
C PHE A 877 5.59 -9.96 -20.13
N ALA A 878 6.06 -10.46 -21.28
CA ALA A 878 5.26 -11.30 -22.16
C ALA A 878 5.03 -12.70 -21.57
N ARG A 879 6.06 -13.32 -20.96
CA ARG A 879 5.96 -14.59 -20.24
C ARG A 879 4.93 -14.52 -19.12
N THR A 880 5.06 -13.54 -18.21
CA THR A 880 4.13 -13.33 -17.10
C THR A 880 2.70 -13.10 -17.60
N SER A 881 2.54 -12.29 -18.65
CA SER A 881 1.22 -12.03 -19.25
C SER A 881 0.61 -13.31 -19.85
N LEU A 882 1.39 -14.18 -20.48
CA LEU A 882 0.93 -15.49 -20.95
C LEU A 882 0.54 -16.40 -19.78
N MET A 883 1.30 -16.41 -18.68
CA MET A 883 0.96 -17.16 -17.47
C MET A 883 -0.38 -16.70 -16.88
N LEU A 884 -0.61 -15.39 -16.81
CA LEU A 884 -1.92 -14.84 -16.41
C LEU A 884 -3.02 -15.28 -17.36
N ALA A 885 -2.80 -15.19 -18.68
CA ALA A 885 -3.79 -15.62 -19.67
C ALA A 885 -4.19 -17.08 -19.45
N LEU A 886 -3.21 -17.97 -19.30
CA LEU A 886 -3.44 -19.40 -19.05
C LEU A 886 -4.11 -19.66 -17.71
N TRP A 887 -3.81 -18.88 -16.67
CA TRP A 887 -4.54 -18.95 -15.42
C TRP A 887 -6.02 -18.59 -15.61
N LYS A 888 -6.31 -17.43 -16.21
CA LYS A 888 -7.68 -16.95 -16.40
C LYS A 888 -8.47 -17.81 -17.39
N THR A 889 -7.80 -18.52 -18.30
CA THR A 889 -8.43 -19.49 -19.21
C THR A 889 -8.40 -20.92 -18.69
N GLN A 890 -7.78 -21.18 -17.53
CA GLN A 890 -7.53 -22.52 -17.00
C GLN A 890 -6.78 -23.43 -18.00
N GLY A 891 -5.84 -22.87 -18.77
CA GLY A 891 -5.00 -23.58 -19.75
C GLY A 891 -5.61 -23.65 -21.15
N LEU A 892 -6.84 -23.16 -21.35
CA LEU A 892 -7.47 -23.18 -22.66
C LEU A 892 -6.78 -22.20 -23.63
N THR A 893 -6.79 -22.54 -24.92
CA THR A 893 -6.39 -21.66 -26.03
C THR A 893 -7.41 -21.77 -27.18
N ILE A 894 -7.37 -20.82 -28.13
CA ILE A 894 -8.24 -20.85 -29.31
C ILE A 894 -7.43 -20.81 -30.61
N ARG A 895 -7.98 -21.39 -31.69
CA ARG A 895 -7.34 -21.41 -33.01
C ARG A 895 -8.37 -21.20 -34.14
N PRO A 896 -8.24 -20.16 -35.00
CA PRO A 896 -7.26 -19.08 -34.89
C PRO A 896 -7.59 -18.12 -33.74
N TRP A 897 -6.57 -17.58 -33.07
CA TRP A 897 -6.77 -16.47 -32.15
C TRP A 897 -7.10 -15.20 -32.94
N ARG A 898 -8.03 -14.41 -32.39
CA ARG A 898 -8.45 -13.13 -32.95
C ARG A 898 -8.71 -12.16 -31.80
N VAL A 899 -8.29 -10.92 -31.97
CA VAL A 899 -8.38 -9.88 -30.94
C VAL A 899 -9.80 -9.69 -30.40
N ASP A 900 -10.81 -9.88 -31.24
CA ASP A 900 -12.21 -9.68 -30.90
C ASP A 900 -12.89 -10.93 -30.31
N VAL A 901 -12.16 -12.03 -30.13
CA VAL A 901 -12.62 -13.25 -29.48
C VAL A 901 -12.10 -13.30 -28.04
N ARG A 902 -13.01 -13.22 -27.07
CA ARG A 902 -12.69 -13.34 -25.64
C ARG A 902 -13.13 -14.72 -25.15
N PHE A 903 -12.25 -15.38 -24.41
CA PHE A 903 -12.54 -16.66 -23.79
C PHE A 903 -11.89 -16.74 -22.41
N GLY A 904 -12.59 -17.33 -21.45
CA GLY A 904 -12.13 -17.44 -20.07
C GLY A 904 -12.85 -18.58 -19.37
N ALA A 905 -12.28 -19.04 -18.26
CA ALA A 905 -12.80 -20.20 -17.57
C ALA A 905 -12.64 -20.11 -16.05
N VAL A 906 -13.47 -20.89 -15.36
CA VAL A 906 -13.41 -21.11 -13.91
C VAL A 906 -13.56 -22.59 -13.63
N ARG A 907 -12.67 -23.11 -12.79
CA ARG A 907 -12.71 -24.50 -12.33
C ARG A 907 -13.43 -24.59 -10.98
N GLN A 908 -14.40 -25.49 -10.90
CA GLN A 908 -15.10 -25.86 -9.66
C GLN A 908 -15.00 -27.37 -9.47
N GLY A 909 -14.13 -27.82 -8.56
CA GLY A 909 -13.78 -29.24 -8.45
C GLY A 909 -13.21 -29.77 -9.77
N ASP A 910 -13.84 -30.80 -10.32
CA ASP A 910 -13.46 -31.38 -11.63
C ASP A 910 -14.24 -30.79 -12.81
N THR A 911 -15.13 -29.81 -12.56
CA THR A 911 -15.94 -29.19 -13.61
C THR A 911 -15.34 -27.87 -14.05
N LEU A 912 -15.23 -27.67 -15.35
CA LEU A 912 -14.78 -26.43 -15.97
C LEU A 912 -15.98 -25.68 -16.57
N HIS A 913 -16.15 -24.43 -16.18
CA HIS A 913 -17.11 -23.50 -16.76
C HIS A 913 -16.37 -22.53 -17.67
N VAL A 914 -16.73 -22.50 -18.95
CA VAL A 914 -16.04 -21.70 -19.98
C VAL A 914 -17.03 -20.73 -20.59
N VAL A 915 -16.57 -19.52 -20.86
CA VAL A 915 -17.26 -18.55 -21.70
C VAL A 915 -16.39 -18.27 -22.92
N ILE A 916 -16.99 -18.29 -24.11
CA ILE A 916 -16.39 -17.75 -25.33
C ILE A 916 -17.38 -16.79 -26.01
N VAL A 917 -16.87 -15.63 -26.42
CA VAL A 917 -17.63 -14.58 -27.10
C VAL A 917 -16.80 -13.99 -28.23
N ALA A 918 -17.44 -13.65 -29.35
CA ALA A 918 -16.79 -12.98 -30.47
C ALA A 918 -17.60 -11.74 -30.89
N ASP A 919 -16.90 -10.63 -31.18
CA ASP A 919 -17.58 -9.38 -31.59
C ASP A 919 -17.90 -9.35 -33.07
N GLN A 920 -17.34 -10.27 -33.84
CA GLN A 920 -17.64 -10.52 -35.25
C GLN A 920 -17.72 -12.05 -35.45
N PRO A 921 -18.43 -12.53 -36.49
CA PRO A 921 -18.51 -13.95 -36.77
C PRO A 921 -17.13 -14.63 -36.75
N TRP A 922 -17.05 -15.74 -36.03
CA TRP A 922 -15.81 -16.48 -35.84
C TRP A 922 -16.05 -17.98 -35.92
N GLU A 923 -15.18 -18.68 -36.63
CA GLU A 923 -15.15 -20.12 -36.71
C GLU A 923 -13.74 -20.60 -36.41
N GLY A 924 -13.62 -21.50 -35.43
CA GLY A 924 -12.34 -22.00 -34.97
C GLY A 924 -12.49 -23.15 -33.99
N ARG A 925 -11.45 -23.38 -33.20
CA ARG A 925 -11.37 -24.46 -32.22
C ARG A 925 -11.02 -23.93 -30.85
N LEU A 926 -11.68 -24.46 -29.82
CA LEU A 926 -11.29 -24.31 -28.42
C LEU A 926 -10.45 -25.52 -28.02
N VAL A 927 -9.19 -25.30 -27.66
CA VAL A 927 -8.18 -26.33 -27.40
C VAL A 927 -7.91 -26.44 -25.91
N PHE A 928 -7.97 -27.66 -25.37
CA PHE A 928 -7.73 -27.94 -23.95
C PHE A 928 -6.28 -28.36 -23.72
N ASP A 929 -5.72 -27.92 -22.58
CA ASP A 929 -4.34 -28.29 -22.20
C ASP A 929 -4.25 -29.77 -21.83
N ARG A 930 -3.04 -30.32 -21.98
CA ARG A 930 -2.67 -31.68 -21.61
C ARG A 930 -1.77 -31.61 -20.37
N PRO A 931 -1.60 -32.71 -19.62
CA PRO A 931 -0.64 -32.75 -18.52
C PRO A 931 0.79 -32.79 -19.07
N ARG A 932 1.25 -31.71 -19.73
CA ARG A 932 2.50 -31.56 -20.52
C ARG A 932 3.71 -32.20 -19.85
N HIS A 933 3.85 -32.10 -18.53
CA HIS A 933 4.90 -32.73 -17.74
C HIS A 933 5.06 -34.23 -18.07
N LYS A 934 3.98 -34.94 -18.38
CA LYS A 934 3.95 -36.39 -18.58
C LYS A 934 4.20 -36.85 -20.03
N PRO A 935 3.42 -36.44 -21.06
CA PRO A 935 3.62 -36.91 -22.42
C PRO A 935 4.74 -36.17 -23.15
N ILE A 936 5.07 -34.93 -22.75
CA ILE A 936 6.13 -34.13 -23.38
C ILE A 936 7.43 -34.31 -22.60
N MET A 937 7.47 -33.85 -21.35
CA MET A 937 8.71 -33.83 -20.56
C MET A 937 9.03 -35.16 -19.88
N LYS A 938 8.07 -36.09 -19.81
CA LYS A 938 8.19 -37.40 -19.15
C LYS A 938 8.64 -37.31 -17.69
N LEU A 939 8.31 -36.20 -17.02
CA LEU A 939 8.58 -35.97 -15.60
C LEU A 939 7.78 -36.96 -14.74
N PRO A 940 8.34 -37.38 -13.59
CA PRO A 940 7.68 -38.36 -12.72
C PRO A 940 6.49 -37.77 -11.95
N MET A 941 6.48 -36.45 -11.80
CA MET A 941 5.41 -35.69 -11.17
C MET A 941 5.46 -34.24 -11.68
N ASP A 942 4.36 -33.53 -11.49
CA ASP A 942 4.28 -32.11 -11.77
C ASP A 942 4.62 -31.30 -10.51
N TYR A 943 5.83 -30.74 -10.46
CA TYR A 943 6.39 -29.98 -9.33
C TYR A 943 6.68 -28.53 -9.74
N THR A 944 6.82 -27.63 -8.76
CA THR A 944 7.08 -26.21 -9.00
C THR A 944 8.53 -25.97 -9.43
N ARG A 945 8.76 -25.16 -10.48
CA ARG A 945 10.08 -24.91 -11.07
C ARG A 945 10.10 -23.60 -11.87
N ILE A 946 11.28 -22.97 -11.97
CA ILE A 946 11.50 -21.74 -12.74
C ILE A 946 11.22 -21.98 -14.24
N ASN A 947 10.68 -20.96 -14.92
CA ASN A 947 10.36 -20.97 -16.36
C ASN A 947 9.39 -22.08 -16.79
N GLN A 948 8.52 -22.55 -15.90
CA GLN A 948 7.38 -23.39 -16.28
C GLN A 948 6.16 -22.54 -16.66
N PHE A 949 5.29 -23.11 -17.48
CA PHE A 949 3.92 -22.62 -17.63
C PHE A 949 2.97 -23.57 -16.88
N PRO A 950 2.41 -23.16 -15.73
CA PRO A 950 1.61 -24.05 -14.89
C PRO A 950 0.48 -24.75 -15.62
N GLU A 951 0.27 -26.01 -15.26
CA GLU A 951 -0.87 -26.82 -15.71
C GLU A 951 -2.10 -26.53 -14.83
N TRP A 952 -3.20 -26.08 -15.44
CA TRP A 952 -4.41 -25.66 -14.72
C TRP A 952 -5.53 -26.70 -14.78
N PHE A 953 -6.26 -26.75 -15.89
CA PHE A 953 -7.19 -27.82 -16.20
C PHE A 953 -6.62 -28.63 -17.36
N THR A 954 -6.15 -29.84 -17.04
CA THR A 954 -5.56 -30.74 -18.00
C THR A 954 -6.46 -31.93 -18.27
N ILE A 955 -6.58 -32.31 -19.53
CA ILE A 955 -7.33 -33.48 -19.97
C ILE A 955 -6.46 -34.75 -19.98
N ASN A 956 -7.03 -35.89 -19.59
CA ASN A 956 -6.46 -37.21 -19.82
C ASN A 956 -6.86 -37.67 -21.23
N GLU A 957 -5.88 -37.90 -22.11
CA GLU A 957 -6.11 -38.28 -23.51
C GLU A 957 -7.00 -39.51 -23.68
N THR A 958 -6.92 -40.46 -22.75
CA THR A 958 -7.73 -41.69 -22.74
C THR A 958 -9.06 -41.55 -22.00
N GLY A 959 -9.28 -40.43 -21.30
CA GLY A 959 -10.50 -40.14 -20.57
C GLY A 959 -11.67 -39.77 -21.47
N GLN A 960 -12.89 -39.85 -20.92
CA GLN A 960 -14.09 -39.34 -21.55
C GLN A 960 -14.59 -38.11 -20.80
N TYR A 961 -15.14 -37.14 -21.54
CA TYR A 961 -15.59 -35.87 -21.02
C TYR A 961 -16.98 -35.56 -21.53
N GLU A 962 -17.83 -35.13 -20.61
CA GLU A 962 -19.12 -34.53 -20.91
C GLU A 962 -18.91 -33.07 -21.25
N VAL A 963 -19.30 -32.67 -22.47
CA VAL A 963 -19.29 -31.27 -22.91
C VAL A 963 -20.74 -30.85 -23.13
N LYS A 964 -21.19 -29.86 -22.34
CA LYS A 964 -22.55 -29.34 -22.40
C LYS A 964 -22.54 -27.89 -22.88
N THR A 965 -23.32 -27.61 -23.92
CA THR A 965 -23.58 -26.25 -24.40
C THR A 965 -24.98 -25.79 -24.01
N LYS A 966 -25.26 -24.48 -24.01
CA LYS A 966 -26.60 -23.92 -23.69
C LYS A 966 -27.72 -24.47 -24.58
N LEU A 967 -27.43 -24.98 -25.78
CA LEU A 967 -28.41 -25.56 -26.70
C LEU A 967 -28.89 -26.99 -26.30
N ASN A 968 -28.64 -27.42 -25.06
CA ASN A 968 -28.93 -28.78 -24.56
C ASN A 968 -28.33 -29.92 -25.42
N ARG A 969 -27.31 -29.62 -26.24
CA ARG A 969 -26.50 -30.64 -26.90
C ARG A 969 -25.43 -31.09 -25.93
N GLN A 970 -25.76 -32.11 -25.15
CA GLN A 970 -24.78 -32.89 -24.41
C GLN A 970 -24.05 -33.79 -25.41
N GLN A 971 -22.73 -33.66 -25.46
CA GLN A 971 -21.88 -34.52 -26.27
C GLN A 971 -20.80 -35.14 -25.40
N ILE A 972 -20.45 -36.39 -25.69
CA ILE A 972 -19.29 -37.05 -25.10
C ILE A 972 -18.12 -36.81 -26.05
N ALA A 973 -17.05 -36.24 -25.53
CA ALA A 973 -15.78 -36.06 -26.23
C ALA A 973 -14.71 -36.92 -25.55
N THR A 974 -13.81 -37.51 -26.33
CA THR A 974 -12.61 -38.12 -25.74
C THR A 974 -11.63 -37.02 -25.32
N GLY A 975 -10.70 -37.34 -24.42
CA GLY A 975 -9.57 -36.47 -24.14
C GLY A 975 -8.85 -36.07 -25.43
N ALA A 976 -8.52 -37.03 -26.28
CA ALA A 976 -7.90 -36.76 -27.58
C ALA A 976 -8.67 -35.72 -28.43
N ASP A 977 -10.01 -35.75 -28.43
CA ASP A 977 -10.84 -34.75 -29.12
C ASP A 977 -10.70 -33.35 -28.51
N LEU A 978 -10.72 -33.24 -27.17
CA LEU A 978 -10.53 -31.97 -26.47
C LEU A 978 -9.13 -31.38 -26.70
N ALA A 979 -8.12 -32.26 -26.75
CA ALA A 979 -6.73 -31.92 -27.01
C ALA A 979 -6.48 -31.49 -28.47
N ALA A 980 -7.23 -32.02 -29.42
CA ALA A 980 -7.25 -31.55 -30.81
C ALA A 980 -8.06 -30.25 -30.98
N GLY A 981 -8.98 -30.00 -30.05
CA GLY A 981 -9.81 -28.81 -29.93
C GLY A 981 -11.18 -29.00 -30.55
N ILE A 982 -12.22 -28.60 -29.81
CA ILE A 982 -13.61 -28.71 -30.24
C ILE A 982 -13.98 -27.58 -31.21
N PRO A 983 -14.69 -27.85 -32.31
CA PRO A 983 -15.10 -26.82 -33.26
C PRO A 983 -16.17 -25.91 -32.62
N ILE A 984 -15.98 -24.61 -32.75
CA ILE A 984 -16.88 -23.56 -32.28
C ILE A 984 -17.17 -22.60 -33.43
N ARG A 985 -18.46 -22.31 -33.65
CA ARG A 985 -18.92 -21.29 -34.58
C ARG A 985 -19.76 -20.27 -33.80
N LEU A 986 -19.37 -19.01 -33.89
CA LEU A 986 -19.99 -17.87 -33.23
C LEU A 986 -20.55 -16.91 -34.29
N SER A 987 -21.77 -16.49 -34.10
CA SER A 987 -22.43 -15.38 -34.81
C SER A 987 -22.01 -14.03 -34.21
N ASP A 988 -22.43 -12.92 -34.83
CA ASP A 988 -22.12 -11.57 -34.34
C ASP A 988 -22.59 -11.37 -32.89
N LYS A 989 -21.64 -11.07 -31.98
CA LYS A 989 -21.85 -10.86 -30.53
C LYS A 989 -22.45 -12.07 -29.80
N GLU A 990 -22.35 -13.27 -30.37
CA GLU A 990 -22.82 -14.50 -29.74
C GLU A 990 -21.93 -14.89 -28.56
N VAL A 991 -22.56 -15.40 -27.50
CA VAL A 991 -21.90 -15.89 -26.28
C VAL A 991 -22.24 -17.37 -26.13
N ILE A 992 -21.22 -18.22 -26.03
CA ILE A 992 -21.40 -19.65 -25.78
C ILE A 992 -20.83 -19.97 -24.40
N PRO A 993 -21.67 -20.29 -23.40
CA PRO A 993 -21.20 -21.00 -22.22
C PRO A 993 -21.00 -22.47 -22.54
N LEU A 994 -19.93 -23.04 -22.00
CA LEU A 994 -19.64 -24.47 -22.04
C LEU A 994 -19.40 -24.96 -20.61
N GLN A 995 -19.92 -26.14 -20.32
CA GLN A 995 -19.55 -26.90 -19.14
C GLN A 995 -18.81 -28.16 -19.59
N VAL A 996 -17.63 -28.41 -19.03
CA VAL A 996 -16.83 -29.59 -19.32
C VAL A 996 -16.53 -30.34 -18.03
N ARG A 997 -16.84 -31.63 -17.99
CA ARG A 997 -16.65 -32.47 -16.80
C ARG A 997 -16.10 -33.85 -17.20
N PRO A 998 -15.09 -34.40 -16.51
CA PRO A 998 -14.67 -35.77 -16.74
C PRO A 998 -15.79 -36.74 -16.37
N ILE A 999 -15.96 -37.77 -17.19
CA ILE A 999 -16.82 -38.91 -16.89
C ILE A 999 -15.98 -39.91 -16.09
N PRO A 1000 -16.36 -40.25 -14.85
CA PRO A 1000 -15.64 -41.26 -14.08
C PRO A 1000 -15.57 -42.57 -14.86
N LEU A 1001 -14.38 -43.16 -14.95
CA LEU A 1001 -14.26 -44.54 -15.43
C LEU A 1001 -14.94 -45.45 -14.39
N PRO A 1002 -15.73 -46.44 -14.83
CA PRO A 1002 -16.45 -47.36 -13.94
C PRO A 1002 -15.55 -48.19 -13.03
#